data_AF-A0A835UNC4-F1
#
_entry.id   AF-A0A835UNC4-F1
#
_cell.length_a   1.000
_cell.length_b   1.000
_cell.length_c   1.000
_cell.angle_alpha   90.00
_cell.angle_beta   90.00
_cell.angle_gamma   90.00
#
_symmetry.space_group_name_H-M   'P 1'
#
loop_
_entity.id
_entity.type
_entity.pdbx_description
1 polymer ?
#
loop_
_entity_poly.entity_id
_entity_poly.type
_entity_poly.pdbx_seq_one_letter_code
_entity_poly.pdbx_strand_id
1 'polypeptide(L)'
;MAEALEKKITKLPIPGNRNILITSALPYVNNVPHLGNIIGCVLSADVFARYCRLRGYNAIYVCGTDEYGTATETKAMEENCTPKEICDKYHAIHKEVYEWFGISFDEFGRTSTPQQTEVCQAIFKKLLENNWLSENTMQQLYCDTCKRFLADRLVEGVCPRPNCNYDSARGDQCEKCGNLLNPIELQDPKCKVCRNTPRVRDTEHLFLELPLLKDKLEVYVNHMSVAGGWSQNAIQATNAWLKEGLKPRCITRDLKWGVPVPHEKYRDKVFYVWFDAPIGYVSITACYTPEWEKWWKNPNHVELFQFMGKDNVPFHTVMFPSTLLGTGESWTLLKTISVTEYLNYESGKFSKSKGIGIFGNDAKDTKIPAEVWRYYLLTNRPEASDTLFTWTDLQAKLNSELLSNLGNFINRVLSFISKPSGSGYDSIIPDAPNAEAHQLTKDLSEKVFKLVEQYVDAMEKVKLKQGLKTAMSVSSEGNAYLQESQFWKLFKEDPPLCSIVMKTSAGLVLLLACLLEPFMPSFSAEVLKQLNLAPETHLRLCSDKGDIDKAKQPWQFLPSGHKIGKPEPLFRELKDDEVESLRQRYAGSQADRSERNDAADAKKMAEQLKSTRISDASAKKQQTKSTGNAKPKAPEADISVSRLDIRVGLITKVEKHPDADSLYVEEIDIGEGSTRTVVSGLVKYIPLEEMQYRKVCVLCNLKPATMRGIKSHAMVLAASNDDQTKVELVEPPASAVVGERVTFPGYSGEPDGVLNAKSKVWEKVQVNLRTDAELVAKYRDSSFTTSAGVCKVASIACGVIR
;
A
#
# COMPACT_ATOMS: atom_id res chain seq x y z
N MET A 1 6.44 4.11 43.36
CA MET A 1 6.52 5.59 43.46
C MET A 1 5.93 6.15 42.17
N ALA A 2 4.96 7.04 42.32
CA ALA A 2 4.11 7.54 41.24
C ALA A 2 4.93 8.24 40.16
N GLU A 3 4.91 7.71 38.94
CA GLU A 3 5.23 8.48 37.74
C GLU A 3 4.14 9.53 37.56
N ALA A 4 4.56 10.79 37.52
CA ALA A 4 3.69 11.91 37.24
C ALA A 4 3.06 11.71 35.85
N LEU A 5 1.76 11.41 35.84
CA LEU A 5 0.91 11.56 34.66
C LEU A 5 0.96 13.04 34.24
N GLU A 6 1.81 13.36 33.25
CA GLU A 6 1.62 14.55 32.44
C GLU A 6 0.19 14.47 31.88
N LYS A 7 -0.72 15.29 32.41
CA LYS A 7 -2.06 15.44 31.84
C LYS A 7 -1.88 15.97 30.42
N LYS A 8 -1.99 15.08 29.43
CA LYS A 8 -2.05 15.44 28.01
C LYS A 8 -3.14 16.50 27.86
N ILE A 9 -2.77 17.73 27.48
CA ILE A 9 -3.73 18.83 27.34
C ILE A 9 -4.66 18.47 26.17
N THR A 10 -5.95 18.28 26.47
CA THR A 10 -6.96 17.90 25.49
C THR A 10 -7.36 19.10 24.64
N LYS A 11 -7.41 18.94 23.32
CA LYS A 11 -7.84 20.00 22.38
C LYS A 11 -9.36 20.00 22.23
N LEU A 12 -9.96 21.18 22.40
CA LEU A 12 -11.38 21.41 22.15
C LEU A 12 -11.55 22.33 20.93
N PRO A 13 -12.72 22.31 20.26
CA PRO A 13 -13.02 23.26 19.18
C PRO A 13 -12.91 24.71 19.65
N ILE A 14 -12.28 25.56 18.84
CA ILE A 14 -12.08 26.97 19.11
C ILE A 14 -13.05 27.76 18.22
N PRO A 15 -13.96 28.57 18.79
CA PRO A 15 -14.87 29.42 18.01
C PRO A 15 -14.10 30.35 17.07
N GLY A 16 -14.61 30.51 15.84
CA GLY A 16 -13.98 31.36 14.80
C GLY A 16 -12.80 30.70 14.07
N ASN A 17 -12.24 29.62 14.60
CA ASN A 17 -11.21 28.83 13.91
C ASN A 17 -11.85 27.68 13.12
N ARG A 18 -11.14 27.19 12.10
CA ARG A 18 -11.48 25.95 11.42
C ARG A 18 -11.11 24.76 12.32
N ASN A 19 -12.12 24.01 12.78
CA ASN A 19 -11.94 22.83 13.62
C ASN A 19 -12.12 21.56 12.79
N ILE A 20 -11.09 20.73 12.72
CA ILE A 20 -11.05 19.52 11.89
C ILE A 20 -11.04 18.30 12.81
N LEU A 21 -12.05 17.45 12.71
CA LEU A 21 -12.08 16.15 13.33
C LEU A 21 -11.70 15.10 12.29
N ILE A 22 -10.63 14.36 12.54
CA ILE A 22 -10.11 13.37 11.61
C ILE A 22 -10.27 11.99 12.23
N THR A 23 -10.88 11.06 11.49
CA THR A 23 -10.88 9.65 11.88
C THR A 23 -10.30 8.77 10.79
N SER A 24 -9.64 7.71 11.22
CA SER A 24 -9.24 6.61 10.35
C SER A 24 -10.03 5.37 10.72
N ALA A 25 -10.42 4.56 9.73
CA ALA A 25 -11.16 3.33 9.95
C ALA A 25 -10.50 2.48 11.04
N LEU A 26 -11.30 2.07 12.03
CA LEU A 26 -10.81 1.29 13.16
C LEU A 26 -10.28 -0.06 12.64
N PRO A 27 -8.97 -0.35 12.73
CA PRO A 27 -8.47 -1.67 12.41
C PRO A 27 -9.06 -2.72 13.33
N TYR A 28 -9.52 -3.82 12.73
CA TYR A 28 -9.93 -4.99 13.51
C TYR A 28 -8.73 -5.57 14.26
N VAL A 29 -8.88 -5.75 15.57
CA VAL A 29 -7.77 -6.00 16.49
C VAL A 29 -7.11 -7.36 16.29
N ASN A 30 -7.83 -8.37 15.80
CA ASN A 30 -7.37 -9.76 15.90
C ASN A 30 -6.22 -10.18 14.95
N ASN A 31 -5.61 -9.24 14.22
CA ASN A 31 -4.54 -9.50 13.25
C ASN A 31 -3.60 -8.30 13.12
N VAL A 32 -2.31 -8.58 12.93
CA VAL A 32 -1.32 -7.54 12.63
C VAL A 32 -1.73 -6.79 11.33
N PRO A 33 -1.65 -5.45 11.28
CA PRO A 33 -1.99 -4.71 10.08
C PRO A 33 -0.91 -4.89 9.00
N HIS A 34 -1.33 -5.09 7.75
CA HIS A 34 -0.43 -5.10 6.59
C HIS A 34 -0.34 -3.73 5.92
N LEU A 35 0.63 -3.55 5.02
CA LEU A 35 0.88 -2.26 4.35
C LEU A 35 -0.38 -1.70 3.67
N GLY A 36 -1.20 -2.56 3.07
CA GLY A 36 -2.50 -2.18 2.50
C GLY A 36 -3.48 -1.55 3.52
N ASN A 37 -3.54 -2.06 4.75
CA ASN A 37 -4.37 -1.43 5.80
C ASN A 37 -3.78 -0.07 6.22
N ILE A 38 -2.45 -0.01 6.31
CA ILE A 38 -1.73 1.20 6.73
C ILE A 38 -1.97 2.32 5.72
N ILE A 39 -1.70 2.09 4.43
CA ILE A 39 -1.87 3.11 3.39
C ILE A 39 -3.34 3.52 3.20
N GLY A 40 -4.27 2.57 3.25
CA GLY A 40 -5.68 2.87 2.99
C GLY A 40 -6.37 3.65 4.10
N CYS A 41 -5.83 3.59 5.31
CA CYS A 41 -6.46 4.17 6.50
C CYS A 41 -5.47 5.09 7.23
N VAL A 42 -4.68 4.56 8.16
CA VAL A 42 -4.01 5.35 9.19
C VAL A 42 -2.91 6.27 8.65
N LEU A 43 -2.17 5.84 7.63
CA LEU A 43 -1.13 6.65 7.01
C LEU A 43 -1.73 7.79 6.20
N SER A 44 -2.79 7.53 5.43
CA SER A 44 -3.49 8.59 4.68
C SER A 44 -4.05 9.68 5.60
N ALA A 45 -4.69 9.28 6.70
CA ALA A 45 -5.22 10.20 7.69
C ALA A 45 -4.10 10.98 8.42
N ASP A 46 -2.98 10.34 8.72
CA ASP A 46 -1.83 10.98 9.36
C ASP A 46 -1.25 12.11 8.51
N VAL A 47 -1.08 11.88 7.20
CA VAL A 47 -0.61 12.93 6.28
C VAL A 47 -1.55 14.13 6.35
N PHE A 48 -2.87 13.91 6.27
CA PHE A 48 -3.82 15.02 6.32
C PHE A 48 -3.83 15.71 7.69
N ALA A 49 -3.74 14.96 8.79
CA ALA A 49 -3.68 15.51 10.15
C ALA A 49 -2.45 16.41 10.36
N ARG A 50 -1.28 15.96 9.91
CA ARG A 50 -0.04 16.76 9.94
C ARG A 50 -0.16 18.01 9.09
N TYR A 51 -0.70 17.88 7.88
CA TYR A 51 -0.99 19.03 7.02
C TYR A 51 -1.93 20.04 7.69
N CYS A 52 -3.03 19.60 8.32
CA CYS A 52 -3.93 20.49 9.05
C CYS A 52 -3.20 21.25 10.17
N ARG A 53 -2.30 20.58 10.90
CA ARG A 53 -1.47 21.20 11.94
C ARG A 53 -0.48 22.22 11.35
N LEU A 54 0.14 21.93 10.21
CA LEU A 54 0.99 22.89 9.48
C LEU A 54 0.22 24.12 8.99
N ARG A 55 -1.05 23.95 8.62
CA ARG A 55 -1.96 25.06 8.28
C ARG A 55 -2.42 25.86 9.51
N GLY A 56 -2.10 25.39 10.72
CA GLY A 56 -2.53 26.01 11.97
C GLY A 56 -4.00 25.76 12.32
N TYR A 57 -4.66 24.79 11.66
CA TYR A 57 -6.02 24.41 11.99
C TYR A 57 -6.08 23.71 13.34
N ASN A 58 -7.21 23.88 14.02
CA ASN A 58 -7.46 23.13 15.25
C ASN A 58 -7.91 21.71 14.87
N ALA A 59 -6.95 20.78 14.82
CA ALA A 59 -7.20 19.42 14.39
C ALA A 59 -6.97 18.41 15.52
N ILE A 60 -7.90 17.45 15.64
CA ILE A 60 -7.68 16.21 16.38
C ILE A 60 -7.79 15.01 15.43
N TYR A 61 -6.86 14.07 15.58
CA TYR A 61 -6.83 12.82 14.84
C TYR A 61 -7.05 11.63 15.78
N VAL A 62 -8.18 10.96 15.60
CA VAL A 62 -8.65 9.87 16.47
C VAL A 62 -8.75 8.57 15.68
N CYS A 63 -8.24 7.48 16.27
CA CYS A 63 -8.44 6.12 15.80
C CYS A 63 -8.40 5.16 16.99
N GLY A 64 -8.47 3.86 16.74
CA GLY A 64 -8.39 2.84 17.77
C GLY A 64 -8.64 1.47 17.20
N THR A 65 -8.61 0.46 18.04
CA THR A 65 -8.90 -0.92 17.65
C THR A 65 -10.38 -1.23 17.75
N ASP A 66 -10.92 -1.89 16.72
CA ASP A 66 -12.23 -2.53 16.76
C ASP A 66 -12.09 -3.95 17.32
N GLU A 67 -12.71 -4.20 18.47
CA GLU A 67 -12.39 -5.32 19.34
C GLU A 67 -13.51 -6.35 19.51
N TYR A 68 -14.74 -6.00 19.12
CA TYR A 68 -15.90 -6.86 19.36
C TYR A 68 -16.19 -7.83 18.22
N GLY A 69 -17.15 -8.73 18.46
CA GLY A 69 -17.68 -9.62 17.43
C GLY A 69 -17.03 -11.00 17.38
N THR A 70 -17.61 -11.85 16.54
CA THR A 70 -17.34 -13.30 16.51
C THR A 70 -15.89 -13.65 16.19
N ALA A 71 -15.21 -12.87 15.33
CA ALA A 71 -13.85 -13.21 14.93
C ALA A 71 -12.84 -13.05 16.10
N THR A 72 -13.09 -12.14 17.03
CA THR A 72 -12.32 -12.04 18.28
C THR A 72 -12.56 -13.27 19.14
N GLU A 73 -13.82 -13.69 19.36
CA GLU A 73 -14.12 -14.91 20.13
C GLU A 73 -13.49 -16.16 19.50
N THR A 74 -13.57 -16.31 18.17
CA THR A 74 -12.96 -17.42 17.45
C THR A 74 -11.45 -17.43 17.63
N LYS A 75 -10.79 -16.29 17.41
CA LYS A 75 -9.33 -16.20 17.51
C LYS A 75 -8.85 -16.40 18.96
N ALA A 76 -9.60 -15.91 19.95
CA ALA A 76 -9.33 -16.16 21.36
C ALA A 76 -9.39 -17.66 21.69
N MET A 77 -10.39 -18.38 21.15
CA MET A 77 -10.47 -19.84 21.29
C MET A 77 -9.29 -20.56 20.63
N GLU A 78 -8.88 -20.13 19.43
CA GLU A 78 -7.71 -20.70 18.73
C GLU A 78 -6.39 -20.50 19.49
N GLU A 79 -6.23 -19.35 20.17
CA GLU A 79 -5.04 -19.03 20.97
C GLU A 79 -5.16 -19.43 22.44
N ASN A 80 -6.24 -20.15 22.82
CA ASN A 80 -6.53 -20.58 24.19
C ASN A 80 -6.48 -19.45 25.22
N CYS A 81 -7.06 -18.30 24.90
CA CYS A 81 -7.16 -17.13 25.79
C CYS A 81 -8.57 -16.53 25.77
N THR A 82 -8.81 -15.52 26.61
CA THR A 82 -10.08 -14.77 26.61
C THR A 82 -10.12 -13.72 25.50
N PRO A 83 -11.32 -13.31 25.02
CA PRO A 83 -11.46 -12.20 24.07
C PRO A 83 -10.76 -10.91 24.54
N LYS A 84 -10.77 -10.63 25.84
CA LYS A 84 -10.08 -9.47 26.39
C LYS A 84 -8.56 -9.58 26.26
N GLU A 85 -7.97 -10.72 26.64
CA GLU A 85 -6.52 -10.93 26.57
C GLU A 85 -5.99 -10.83 25.14
N ILE A 86 -6.71 -11.37 24.16
CA ILE A 86 -6.31 -11.24 22.76
C ILE A 86 -6.41 -9.80 22.25
N CYS A 87 -7.46 -9.07 22.63
CA CYS A 87 -7.58 -7.66 22.29
C CYS A 87 -6.46 -6.83 22.92
N ASP A 88 -6.14 -7.08 24.20
CA ASP A 88 -5.07 -6.39 24.92
C ASP A 88 -3.71 -6.63 24.22
N LYS A 89 -3.42 -7.88 23.85
CA LYS A 89 -2.21 -8.28 23.11
C LYS A 89 -2.10 -7.53 21.78
N TYR A 90 -3.12 -7.61 20.93
CA TYR A 90 -3.02 -7.05 19.59
C TYR A 90 -3.20 -5.54 19.54
N HIS A 91 -3.95 -4.93 20.47
CA HIS A 91 -3.99 -3.46 20.60
C HIS A 91 -2.58 -2.89 20.81
N ALA A 92 -1.78 -3.52 21.68
CA ALA A 92 -0.39 -3.14 21.88
C ALA A 92 0.46 -3.29 20.59
N ILE A 93 0.28 -4.39 19.85
CA ILE A 93 0.98 -4.61 18.57
C ILE A 93 0.60 -3.54 17.54
N HIS A 94 -0.69 -3.22 17.40
CA HIS A 94 -1.15 -2.15 16.51
C HIS A 94 -0.51 -0.81 16.87
N LYS A 95 -0.53 -0.47 18.17
CA LYS A 95 0.06 0.76 18.67
C LYS A 95 1.56 0.85 18.35
N GLU A 96 2.34 -0.21 18.63
CA GLU A 96 3.77 -0.25 18.33
C GLU A 96 4.05 -0.08 16.82
N VAL A 97 3.28 -0.76 15.97
CA VAL A 97 3.40 -0.62 14.51
C VAL A 97 3.14 0.82 14.08
N TYR A 98 2.07 1.44 14.58
CA TYR A 98 1.71 2.80 14.17
C TYR A 98 2.68 3.84 14.72
N GLU A 99 3.21 3.65 15.93
CA GLU A 99 4.30 4.48 16.48
C GLU A 99 5.56 4.37 15.61
N TRP A 100 5.94 3.17 15.17
CA TRP A 100 7.10 2.98 14.30
C TRP A 100 6.91 3.62 12.91
N PHE A 101 5.71 3.55 12.35
CA PHE A 101 5.34 4.28 11.13
C PHE A 101 5.22 5.80 11.34
N GLY A 102 5.40 6.31 12.56
CA GLY A 102 5.31 7.73 12.87
C GLY A 102 3.89 8.28 12.73
N ILE A 103 2.86 7.49 13.02
CA ILE A 103 1.46 7.93 13.00
C ILE A 103 1.18 8.76 14.25
N SER A 104 0.68 9.97 14.05
CA SER A 104 0.54 11.00 15.08
C SER A 104 -0.89 11.18 15.56
N PHE A 105 -1.45 10.14 16.20
CA PHE A 105 -2.78 10.22 16.81
C PHE A 105 -2.81 11.22 17.98
N ASP A 106 -3.86 12.02 18.05
CA ASP A 106 -4.21 12.73 19.28
C ASP A 106 -4.76 11.72 20.30
N GLU A 107 -5.51 10.71 19.85
CA GLU A 107 -5.94 9.55 20.64
C GLU A 107 -5.97 8.26 19.80
N PHE A 108 -5.36 7.19 20.32
CA PHE A 108 -5.47 5.82 19.77
C PHE A 108 -6.13 4.91 20.81
N GLY A 109 -7.46 4.84 20.76
CA GLY A 109 -8.28 4.19 21.78
C GLY A 109 -8.73 2.78 21.39
N ARG A 110 -9.84 2.35 22.01
CA ARG A 110 -10.37 0.98 21.95
C ARG A 110 -11.90 1.02 21.98
N THR A 111 -12.56 0.09 21.29
CA THR A 111 -14.03 -0.05 21.41
C THR A 111 -14.46 -0.82 22.67
N SER A 112 -13.56 -1.55 23.34
CA SER A 112 -13.91 -2.32 24.55
C SER A 112 -13.88 -1.48 25.85
N THR A 113 -14.56 -0.33 25.88
CA THR A 113 -14.53 0.62 27.01
C THR A 113 -15.93 0.85 27.61
N PRO A 114 -16.02 1.34 28.87
CA PRO A 114 -17.27 1.79 29.44
C PRO A 114 -17.93 2.90 28.60
N GLN A 115 -17.14 3.85 28.09
CA GLN A 115 -17.61 4.94 27.24
C GLN A 115 -18.26 4.44 25.95
N GLN A 116 -17.74 3.36 25.34
CA GLN A 116 -18.41 2.74 24.20
C GLN A 116 -19.80 2.24 24.58
N THR A 117 -19.92 1.56 25.73
CA THR A 117 -21.21 1.06 26.20
C THR A 117 -22.19 2.20 26.43
N GLU A 118 -21.77 3.25 27.13
CA GLU A 118 -22.60 4.41 27.45
C GLU A 118 -23.09 5.12 26.19
N VAL A 119 -22.19 5.48 25.27
CA VAL A 119 -22.54 6.21 24.05
C VAL A 119 -23.41 5.36 23.11
N CYS A 120 -23.06 4.08 22.93
CA CYS A 120 -23.83 3.17 22.08
C CYS A 120 -25.25 2.96 22.62
N GLN A 121 -25.40 2.74 23.93
CA GLN A 121 -26.70 2.58 24.57
C GLN A 121 -27.52 3.87 24.54
N ALA A 122 -26.89 5.05 24.64
CA ALA A 122 -27.58 6.33 24.52
C ALA A 122 -28.15 6.54 23.10
N ILE A 123 -27.37 6.26 22.05
CA ILE A 123 -27.81 6.32 20.66
C ILE A 123 -28.94 5.31 20.42
N PHE A 124 -28.78 4.08 20.88
CA PHE A 124 -29.81 3.04 20.78
C PHE A 124 -31.13 3.48 21.42
N LYS A 125 -31.08 4.03 22.64
CA LYS A 125 -32.27 4.50 23.35
C LYS A 125 -33.00 5.58 22.54
N LYS A 126 -32.28 6.52 21.93
CA LYS A 126 -32.88 7.54 21.05
C LYS A 126 -33.53 6.94 19.80
N LEU A 127 -32.90 5.95 19.18
CA LEU A 127 -33.49 5.24 18.04
C LEU A 127 -34.76 4.50 18.41
N LEU A 128 -34.79 3.87 19.59
CA LEU A 128 -35.96 3.18 20.12
C LEU A 128 -37.10 4.18 20.43
N GLU A 129 -36.81 5.27 21.14
CA GLU A 129 -37.76 6.35 21.45
C GLU A 129 -38.38 6.97 20.20
N ASN A 130 -37.61 7.07 19.12
CA ASN A 130 -38.05 7.64 17.84
C ASN A 130 -38.67 6.62 16.88
N ASN A 131 -38.90 5.38 17.30
CA ASN A 131 -39.52 4.30 16.50
C ASN A 131 -38.77 3.94 15.21
N TRP A 132 -37.43 3.95 15.22
CA TRP A 132 -36.60 3.52 14.08
C TRP A 132 -36.19 2.04 14.14
N LEU A 133 -36.68 1.30 15.13
CA LEU A 133 -36.31 -0.08 15.38
C LEU A 133 -37.52 -1.00 15.23
N SER A 134 -37.28 -2.18 14.67
CA SER A 134 -38.27 -3.27 14.60
C SER A 134 -37.71 -4.55 15.19
N GLU A 135 -38.61 -5.47 15.55
CA GLU A 135 -38.27 -6.81 15.99
C GLU A 135 -38.58 -7.83 14.89
N ASN A 136 -37.67 -8.79 14.68
CA ASN A 136 -37.91 -9.90 13.77
C ASN A 136 -37.27 -11.19 14.30
N THR A 137 -37.87 -12.33 13.98
CA THR A 137 -37.38 -13.65 14.36
C THR A 137 -36.51 -14.23 13.26
N MET A 138 -35.34 -14.73 13.63
CA MET A 138 -34.41 -15.41 12.73
C MET A 138 -34.21 -16.85 13.19
N GLN A 139 -33.93 -17.75 12.24
CA GLN A 139 -33.54 -19.12 12.55
C GLN A 139 -32.02 -19.25 12.54
N GLN A 140 -31.46 -19.81 13.60
CA GLN A 140 -30.02 -20.06 13.72
C GLN A 140 -29.75 -21.43 14.33
N LEU A 141 -28.57 -21.98 14.05
CA LEU A 141 -28.11 -23.21 14.69
C LEU A 141 -27.69 -22.95 16.12
N TYR A 142 -28.22 -23.75 17.06
CA TYR A 142 -27.91 -23.70 18.48
C TYR A 142 -27.24 -25.00 18.92
N CYS A 143 -26.12 -24.87 19.62
CA CYS A 143 -25.42 -26.00 20.20
C CYS A 143 -25.83 -26.19 21.66
N ASP A 144 -26.53 -27.28 21.97
CA ASP A 144 -26.99 -27.57 23.34
C ASP A 144 -25.85 -27.85 24.32
N THR A 145 -24.72 -28.35 23.83
CA THR A 145 -23.53 -28.61 24.65
C THR A 145 -22.78 -27.31 24.97
N CYS A 146 -22.55 -26.46 23.97
CA CYS A 146 -21.89 -25.16 24.17
C CYS A 146 -22.85 -24.09 24.73
N LYS A 147 -24.15 -24.39 24.80
CA LYS A 147 -25.24 -23.50 25.24
C LYS A 147 -25.22 -22.13 24.55
N ARG A 148 -24.97 -22.10 23.25
CA ARG A 148 -24.93 -20.87 22.44
C ARG A 148 -25.45 -21.08 21.02
N PHE A 149 -25.92 -20.00 20.42
CA PHE A 149 -26.08 -19.92 18.97
C PHE A 149 -24.70 -19.94 18.30
N LEU A 150 -24.63 -20.58 17.14
CA LEU A 150 -23.42 -20.73 16.37
C LEU A 150 -23.43 -19.73 15.21
N ALA A 151 -22.44 -18.85 15.18
CA ALA A 151 -22.14 -18.10 13.98
C ALA A 151 -21.68 -19.05 12.86
N ASP A 152 -21.86 -18.65 11.60
CA ASP A 152 -21.59 -19.47 10.41
C ASP A 152 -20.18 -20.10 10.43
N ARG A 153 -19.19 -19.35 10.92
CA ARG A 153 -17.79 -19.80 11.04
C ARG A 153 -17.56 -20.91 12.06
N LEU A 154 -18.47 -21.07 13.02
CA LEU A 154 -18.47 -22.12 14.04
C LEU A 154 -19.31 -23.33 13.65
N VAL A 155 -19.85 -23.34 12.43
CA VAL A 155 -20.59 -24.47 11.85
C VAL A 155 -19.76 -25.05 10.71
N GLU A 156 -19.68 -26.38 10.68
CA GLU A 156 -19.23 -27.14 9.53
C GLU A 156 -20.23 -28.25 9.23
N GLY A 157 -20.22 -28.79 8.02
CA GLY A 157 -21.07 -29.91 7.65
C GLY A 157 -20.92 -30.27 6.18
N VAL A 158 -21.77 -31.17 5.71
CA VAL A 158 -21.77 -31.61 4.33
C VAL A 158 -22.48 -30.58 3.45
N CYS A 159 -21.84 -30.20 2.33
CA CYS A 159 -22.38 -29.25 1.36
C CYS A 159 -23.70 -29.76 0.76
N PRO A 160 -24.80 -29.00 0.83
CA PRO A 160 -26.11 -29.45 0.37
C PRO A 160 -26.27 -29.43 -1.15
N ARG A 161 -25.26 -28.94 -1.89
CA ARG A 161 -25.35 -28.80 -3.35
C ARG A 161 -25.27 -30.18 -4.02
N PRO A 162 -26.26 -30.52 -4.89
CA PRO A 162 -26.20 -31.74 -5.69
C PRO A 162 -24.88 -31.75 -6.49
N ASN A 163 -24.14 -32.85 -6.43
CA ASN A 163 -22.84 -33.08 -7.08
C ASN A 163 -21.60 -32.48 -6.40
N CYS A 164 -21.73 -31.79 -5.25
CA CYS A 164 -20.56 -31.36 -4.48
C CYS A 164 -20.21 -32.34 -3.36
N ASN A 165 -21.17 -32.58 -2.46
CA ASN A 165 -21.07 -33.45 -1.28
C ASN A 165 -19.76 -33.27 -0.48
N TYR A 166 -19.22 -32.05 -0.43
CA TYR A 166 -18.02 -31.77 0.37
C TYR A 166 -18.36 -31.88 1.84
N ASP A 167 -17.71 -32.79 2.56
CA ASP A 167 -18.03 -33.17 3.94
C ASP A 167 -17.68 -32.12 5.00
N SER A 168 -16.87 -31.14 4.63
CA SER A 168 -16.29 -30.13 5.53
C SER A 168 -16.62 -28.71 5.08
N ALA A 169 -17.78 -28.50 4.46
CA ALA A 169 -18.25 -27.16 4.08
C ALA A 169 -18.49 -26.30 5.32
N ARG A 170 -18.17 -25.01 5.23
CA ARG A 170 -18.44 -24.05 6.30
C ARG A 170 -19.87 -23.55 6.21
N GLY A 171 -20.38 -22.98 7.31
CA GLY A 171 -21.74 -22.43 7.37
C GLY A 171 -22.03 -21.36 6.32
N ASP A 172 -21.04 -20.58 5.92
CA ASP A 172 -21.17 -19.44 5.01
C ASP A 172 -20.79 -19.75 3.55
N GLN A 173 -19.86 -20.70 3.34
CA GLN A 173 -19.35 -21.02 2.01
C GLN A 173 -18.76 -22.44 1.94
N CYS A 174 -19.04 -23.14 0.84
CA CYS A 174 -18.35 -24.38 0.50
C CYS A 174 -17.02 -24.09 -0.22
N GLU A 175 -15.91 -24.56 0.33
CA GLU A 175 -14.58 -24.35 -0.26
C GLU A 175 -14.35 -25.17 -1.54
N LYS A 176 -15.08 -26.28 -1.72
CA LYS A 176 -14.97 -27.14 -2.91
C LYS A 176 -15.69 -26.58 -4.13
N CYS A 177 -16.94 -26.12 -3.98
CA CYS A 177 -17.74 -25.63 -5.10
C CYS A 177 -17.91 -24.11 -5.13
N GLY A 178 -17.34 -23.38 -4.17
CA GLY A 178 -17.37 -21.92 -4.09
C GLY A 178 -18.72 -21.30 -3.71
N ASN A 179 -19.80 -22.09 -3.67
CA ASN A 179 -21.14 -21.60 -3.38
C ASN A 179 -21.25 -21.03 -1.97
N LEU A 180 -21.96 -19.90 -1.86
CA LEU A 180 -22.44 -19.37 -0.59
C LEU A 180 -23.55 -20.27 -0.05
N LEU A 181 -23.50 -20.53 1.24
CA LEU A 181 -24.40 -21.41 1.96
C LEU A 181 -25.06 -20.65 3.10
N ASN A 182 -26.21 -21.14 3.53
CA ASN A 182 -26.79 -20.80 4.83
C ASN A 182 -26.49 -21.97 5.79
N PRO A 183 -26.02 -21.74 7.03
CA PRO A 183 -25.67 -22.83 7.94
C PRO A 183 -26.79 -23.83 8.19
N ILE A 184 -28.06 -23.38 8.16
CA ILE A 184 -29.22 -24.25 8.38
C ILE A 184 -29.46 -25.22 7.20
N GLU A 185 -28.89 -24.95 6.04
CA GLU A 185 -28.99 -25.80 4.84
C GLU A 185 -27.92 -26.90 4.83
N LEU A 186 -26.88 -26.80 5.68
CA LEU A 186 -25.84 -27.83 5.74
C LEU A 186 -26.43 -29.18 6.15
N GLN A 187 -25.99 -30.23 5.47
CA GLN A 187 -26.32 -31.61 5.84
C GLN A 187 -25.38 -32.08 6.95
N ASP A 188 -25.90 -32.81 7.93
CA ASP A 188 -25.18 -33.20 9.16
C ASP A 188 -24.32 -32.07 9.75
N PRO A 189 -24.92 -30.92 10.11
CA PRO A 189 -24.15 -29.82 10.66
C PRO A 189 -23.49 -30.24 11.98
N LYS A 190 -22.25 -29.82 12.20
CA LYS A 190 -21.49 -30.01 13.43
C LYS A 190 -21.02 -28.66 13.97
N CYS A 191 -21.03 -28.55 15.30
CA CYS A 191 -20.39 -27.44 15.99
C CYS A 191 -18.86 -27.61 15.92
N LYS A 192 -18.13 -26.64 15.38
CA LYS A 192 -16.66 -26.69 15.32
C LYS A 192 -15.98 -26.81 16.68
N VAL A 193 -16.67 -26.38 17.74
CA VAL A 193 -16.09 -26.32 19.10
C VAL A 193 -16.21 -27.64 19.84
N CYS A 194 -17.39 -28.28 19.83
CA CYS A 194 -17.62 -29.52 20.58
C CYS A 194 -17.90 -30.74 19.70
N ARG A 195 -17.92 -30.57 18.37
CA ARG A 195 -18.20 -31.60 17.36
C ARG A 195 -19.62 -32.20 17.39
N ASN A 196 -20.47 -31.80 18.34
CA ASN A 196 -21.87 -32.26 18.39
C ASN A 196 -22.76 -31.57 17.34
N THR A 197 -23.84 -32.24 16.96
CA THR A 197 -24.84 -31.73 16.02
C THR A 197 -25.68 -30.62 16.67
N PRO A 198 -25.68 -29.38 16.11
CA PRO A 198 -26.54 -28.32 16.57
C PRO A 198 -27.98 -28.48 16.03
N ARG A 199 -28.93 -27.80 16.67
CA ARG A 199 -30.35 -27.77 16.23
C ARG A 199 -30.76 -26.38 15.78
N VAL A 200 -31.63 -26.29 14.79
CA VAL A 200 -32.25 -25.02 14.41
C VAL A 200 -33.13 -24.53 15.56
N ARG A 201 -32.99 -23.25 15.92
CA ARG A 201 -33.82 -22.56 16.90
C ARG A 201 -34.13 -21.16 16.42
N ASP A 202 -35.31 -20.70 16.78
CA ASP A 202 -35.73 -19.33 16.57
C ASP A 202 -35.06 -18.42 17.61
N THR A 203 -34.65 -17.23 17.16
CA THR A 203 -34.02 -16.21 17.98
C THR A 203 -34.47 -14.83 17.50
N GLU A 204 -34.94 -13.99 18.42
CA GLU A 204 -35.46 -12.67 18.09
C GLU A 204 -34.33 -11.64 18.04
N HIS A 205 -34.45 -10.68 17.13
CA HIS A 205 -33.44 -9.67 16.90
C HIS A 205 -34.07 -8.30 16.64
N LEU A 206 -33.34 -7.26 17.04
CA LEU A 206 -33.65 -5.87 16.68
C LEU A 206 -33.02 -5.50 15.34
N PHE A 207 -33.76 -4.73 14.54
CA PHE A 207 -33.36 -4.22 13.25
C PHE A 207 -33.47 -2.70 13.22
N LEU A 208 -32.50 -2.03 12.59
CA LEU A 208 -32.60 -0.63 12.21
C LEU A 208 -33.37 -0.51 10.89
N GLU A 209 -34.46 0.24 10.92
CA GLU A 209 -35.34 0.48 9.77
C GLU A 209 -34.76 1.53 8.81
N LEU A 210 -33.65 1.18 8.15
CA LEU A 210 -33.04 2.02 7.10
C LEU A 210 -34.00 2.45 5.98
N PRO A 211 -34.96 1.64 5.50
CA PRO A 211 -35.89 2.09 4.47
C PRO A 211 -36.64 3.36 4.87
N LEU A 212 -36.99 3.49 6.15
CA LEU A 212 -37.74 4.64 6.68
C LEU A 212 -36.86 5.88 6.85
N LEU A 213 -35.54 5.72 6.96
CA LEU A 213 -34.56 6.81 7.08
C LEU A 213 -34.01 7.28 5.72
N LYS A 214 -34.42 6.64 4.62
CA LYS A 214 -33.87 6.84 3.28
C LYS A 214 -33.93 8.31 2.84
N ASP A 215 -35.07 8.97 2.95
CA ASP A 215 -35.24 10.34 2.44
C ASP A 215 -34.31 11.33 3.15
N LYS A 216 -34.18 11.21 4.47
CA LYS A 216 -33.25 12.04 5.26
C LYS A 216 -31.80 11.78 4.86
N LEU A 217 -31.45 10.51 4.64
CA LEU A 217 -30.11 10.12 4.21
C LEU A 217 -29.79 10.65 2.81
N GLU A 218 -30.70 10.52 1.85
CA GLU A 218 -30.49 10.99 0.47
C GLU A 218 -30.28 12.49 0.41
N VAL A 219 -31.04 13.28 1.19
CA VAL A 219 -30.82 14.73 1.30
C VAL A 219 -29.41 15.04 1.80
N TYR A 220 -28.98 14.35 2.86
CA TYR A 220 -27.63 14.50 3.40
C TYR A 220 -26.55 14.10 2.38
N VAL A 221 -26.66 12.94 1.75
CA VAL A 221 -25.68 12.42 0.79
C VAL A 221 -25.59 13.32 -0.45
N ASN A 222 -26.72 13.73 -1.02
CA ASN A 222 -26.74 14.59 -2.21
C ASN A 222 -26.06 15.94 -1.96
N HIS A 223 -26.25 16.52 -0.77
CA HIS A 223 -25.61 17.77 -0.40
C HIS A 223 -24.12 17.59 -0.05
N MET A 224 -23.80 16.66 0.86
CA MET A 224 -22.44 16.50 1.38
C MET A 224 -21.46 15.85 0.41
N SER A 225 -21.92 14.98 -0.50
CA SER A 225 -21.03 14.40 -1.51
C SER A 225 -20.40 15.46 -2.42
N VAL A 226 -21.14 16.53 -2.72
CA VAL A 226 -20.66 17.68 -3.50
C VAL A 226 -19.91 18.67 -2.61
N ALA A 227 -20.54 19.16 -1.54
CA ALA A 227 -19.95 20.20 -0.67
C ALA A 227 -18.68 19.72 0.05
N GLY A 228 -18.61 18.45 0.38
CA GLY A 228 -17.48 17.79 1.01
C GLY A 228 -16.47 17.19 0.04
N GLY A 229 -16.70 17.27 -1.28
CA GLY A 229 -15.79 16.79 -2.31
C GLY A 229 -15.46 15.30 -2.20
N TRP A 230 -16.47 14.44 -2.04
CA TRP A 230 -16.26 13.01 -1.86
C TRP A 230 -15.52 12.39 -3.05
N SER A 231 -14.71 11.38 -2.78
CA SER A 231 -14.04 10.62 -3.85
C SER A 231 -15.07 9.87 -4.71
N GLN A 232 -14.77 9.74 -6.01
CA GLN A 232 -15.72 9.17 -6.97
C GLN A 232 -16.12 7.73 -6.64
N ASN A 233 -15.18 6.91 -6.18
CA ASN A 233 -15.46 5.55 -5.70
C ASN A 233 -16.41 5.53 -4.49
N ALA A 234 -16.33 6.51 -3.58
CA ALA A 234 -17.25 6.63 -2.46
C ALA A 234 -18.68 6.96 -2.92
N ILE A 235 -18.80 7.92 -3.86
CA ILE A 235 -20.09 8.32 -4.45
C ILE A 235 -20.73 7.13 -5.17
N GLN A 236 -19.95 6.43 -6.01
CA GLN A 236 -20.44 5.26 -6.75
C GLN A 236 -20.94 4.15 -5.82
N ALA A 237 -20.15 3.79 -4.81
CA ALA A 237 -20.54 2.76 -3.84
C ALA A 237 -21.79 3.15 -3.03
N THR A 238 -21.89 4.42 -2.61
CA THR A 238 -23.05 4.94 -1.88
C THR A 238 -24.31 4.94 -2.74
N ASN A 239 -24.21 5.42 -3.98
CA ASN A 239 -25.34 5.48 -4.91
C ASN A 239 -25.81 4.08 -5.31
N ALA A 240 -24.90 3.10 -5.42
CA ALA A 240 -25.27 1.71 -5.67
C ALA A 240 -26.18 1.16 -4.55
N TRP A 241 -25.83 1.43 -3.29
CA TRP A 241 -26.65 1.04 -2.13
C TRP A 241 -28.02 1.74 -2.10
N LEU A 242 -28.07 3.03 -2.40
CA LEU A 242 -29.32 3.79 -2.45
C LEU A 242 -30.25 3.29 -3.57
N LYS A 243 -29.67 2.98 -4.73
CA LYS A 243 -30.39 2.48 -5.91
C LYS A 243 -30.93 1.05 -5.73
N GLU A 244 -30.20 0.16 -5.06
CA GLU A 244 -30.68 -1.19 -4.74
C GLU A 244 -31.93 -1.15 -3.83
N GLY A 245 -32.06 -0.08 -3.04
CA GLY A 245 -33.07 0.06 -2.00
C GLY A 245 -32.52 -0.40 -0.66
N LEU A 246 -32.58 0.51 0.33
CA LEU A 246 -32.14 0.20 1.69
C LEU A 246 -33.06 -0.86 2.28
N LYS A 247 -32.47 -1.81 3.01
CA LYS A 247 -33.15 -2.92 3.68
C LYS A 247 -32.99 -2.79 5.20
N PRO A 248 -33.93 -3.28 6.02
CA PRO A 248 -33.73 -3.34 7.46
C PRO A 248 -32.45 -4.10 7.80
N ARG A 249 -31.68 -3.62 8.77
CA ARG A 249 -30.40 -4.24 9.16
C ARG A 249 -30.43 -4.69 10.61
N CYS A 250 -30.16 -5.97 10.84
CA CYS A 250 -30.09 -6.53 12.19
C CYS A 250 -28.93 -5.93 12.97
N ILE A 251 -29.22 -5.28 14.10
CA ILE A 251 -28.26 -4.60 14.97
C ILE A 251 -27.91 -5.37 16.24
N THR A 252 -28.41 -6.60 16.40
CA THR A 252 -28.13 -7.44 17.59
C THR A 252 -27.54 -8.78 17.21
N ARG A 253 -26.77 -9.41 18.11
CA ARG A 253 -26.19 -10.74 17.91
C ARG A 253 -26.22 -11.55 19.20
N ASP A 254 -26.34 -12.86 19.02
CA ASP A 254 -26.22 -13.87 20.08
C ASP A 254 -24.75 -14.18 20.39
N LEU A 255 -24.02 -13.16 20.85
CA LEU A 255 -22.63 -13.25 21.28
C LEU A 255 -22.50 -12.82 22.75
N LYS A 256 -21.39 -13.19 23.39
CA LYS A 256 -21.08 -12.71 24.74
C LYS A 256 -20.08 -11.55 24.71
N TRP A 257 -19.21 -11.49 23.71
CA TRP A 257 -18.23 -10.42 23.54
C TRP A 257 -18.76 -9.29 22.64
N GLY A 258 -19.35 -8.26 23.27
CA GLY A 258 -19.92 -7.08 22.62
C GLY A 258 -20.57 -6.13 23.61
N VAL A 259 -21.06 -4.98 23.14
CA VAL A 259 -21.83 -4.05 23.97
C VAL A 259 -23.20 -4.65 24.30
N PRO A 260 -23.59 -4.78 25.58
CA PRO A 260 -24.88 -5.37 25.95
C PRO A 260 -26.06 -4.49 25.53
N VAL A 261 -27.15 -5.13 25.09
CA VAL A 261 -28.37 -4.42 24.68
C VAL A 261 -29.18 -4.03 25.93
N PRO A 262 -29.50 -2.74 26.15
CA PRO A 262 -30.18 -2.27 27.36
C PRO A 262 -31.71 -2.46 27.23
N HIS A 263 -32.15 -3.69 26.99
CA HIS A 263 -33.56 -4.05 26.80
C HIS A 263 -33.87 -5.41 27.44
N GLU A 264 -34.97 -5.51 28.19
CA GLU A 264 -35.31 -6.70 28.99
C GLU A 264 -35.35 -7.99 28.17
N LYS A 265 -35.98 -7.93 26.99
CA LYS A 265 -36.08 -9.06 26.05
C LYS A 265 -34.73 -9.52 25.48
N TYR A 266 -33.71 -8.66 25.50
CA TYR A 266 -32.43 -8.87 24.80
C TYR A 266 -31.22 -8.86 25.75
N ARG A 267 -31.43 -9.10 27.04
CA ARG A 267 -30.38 -9.07 28.09
C ARG A 267 -29.18 -9.99 27.81
N ASP A 268 -29.40 -11.10 27.12
CA ASP A 268 -28.36 -12.08 26.79
C ASP A 268 -27.66 -11.82 25.44
N LYS A 269 -28.01 -10.72 24.76
CA LYS A 269 -27.48 -10.34 23.46
C LYS A 269 -26.59 -9.10 23.56
N VAL A 270 -25.78 -8.94 22.52
CA VAL A 270 -24.94 -7.76 22.32
C VAL A 270 -25.32 -7.06 21.02
N PHE A 271 -24.94 -5.79 20.88
CA PHE A 271 -25.03 -5.10 19.61
C PHE A 271 -24.11 -5.74 18.57
N TYR A 272 -24.57 -5.73 17.33
CA TYR A 272 -23.77 -6.18 16.20
C TYR A 272 -22.67 -5.17 15.91
N VAL A 273 -21.45 -5.65 15.66
CA VAL A 273 -20.28 -4.79 15.41
C VAL A 273 -20.47 -3.78 14.27
N TRP A 274 -21.33 -4.07 13.30
CA TRP A 274 -21.61 -3.15 12.17
C TRP A 274 -22.49 -1.97 12.57
N PHE A 275 -23.12 -2.03 13.74
CA PHE A 275 -23.87 -0.93 14.36
C PHE A 275 -22.97 -0.09 15.28
N ASP A 276 -22.19 -0.72 16.17
CA ASP A 276 -21.46 0.00 17.21
C ASP A 276 -20.01 0.36 16.87
N ALA A 277 -19.36 -0.30 15.91
CA ALA A 277 -17.96 0.03 15.57
C ALA A 277 -17.78 1.49 15.10
N PRO A 278 -18.65 2.08 14.26
CA PRO A 278 -18.56 3.52 13.94
C PRO A 278 -18.83 4.43 15.15
N ILE A 279 -19.63 3.99 16.13
CA ILE A 279 -19.82 4.71 17.40
C ILE A 279 -18.51 4.73 18.21
N GLY A 280 -17.60 3.79 17.94
CA GLY A 280 -16.23 3.77 18.43
C GLY A 280 -15.48 5.08 18.24
N TYR A 281 -15.68 5.81 17.15
CA TYR A 281 -15.03 7.12 16.98
C TYR A 281 -15.47 8.13 18.04
N VAL A 282 -16.75 8.12 18.39
CA VAL A 282 -17.35 9.00 19.39
C VAL A 282 -16.87 8.62 20.78
N SER A 283 -16.92 7.33 21.11
CA SER A 283 -16.52 6.84 22.44
C SER A 283 -15.02 6.97 22.69
N ILE A 284 -14.17 6.78 21.67
CA ILE A 284 -12.73 7.05 21.79
C ILE A 284 -12.50 8.55 22.04
N THR A 285 -13.27 9.43 21.40
CA THR A 285 -13.19 10.87 21.69
C THR A 285 -13.68 11.18 23.11
N ALA A 286 -14.66 10.44 23.64
CA ALA A 286 -15.11 10.53 25.03
C ALA A 286 -14.05 10.05 26.03
N CYS A 287 -13.24 9.05 25.67
CA CYS A 287 -12.06 8.67 26.45
C CYS A 287 -10.97 9.75 26.42
N TYR A 288 -10.82 10.44 25.28
CA TYR A 288 -9.86 11.54 25.14
C TYR A 288 -10.26 12.77 25.97
N THR A 289 -11.54 13.15 25.97
CA THR A 289 -12.04 14.31 26.71
C THR A 289 -13.49 14.14 27.17
N PRO A 290 -13.84 14.56 28.40
CA PRO A 290 -15.24 14.54 28.85
C PRO A 290 -16.14 15.49 28.04
N GLU A 291 -15.57 16.49 27.36
CA GLU A 291 -16.30 17.47 26.55
C GLU A 291 -16.41 17.04 25.06
N TRP A 292 -16.42 15.73 24.79
CA TRP A 292 -16.42 15.15 23.44
C TRP A 292 -17.60 15.59 22.57
N GLU A 293 -18.74 15.94 23.19
CA GLU A 293 -19.90 16.48 22.47
C GLU A 293 -19.58 17.78 21.73
N LYS A 294 -18.59 18.57 22.19
CA LYS A 294 -18.15 19.77 21.45
C LYS A 294 -17.59 19.42 20.07
N TRP A 295 -17.05 18.21 19.89
CA TRP A 295 -16.57 17.70 18.61
C TRP A 295 -17.67 16.99 17.81
N TRP A 296 -18.45 16.12 18.46
CA TRP A 296 -19.40 15.22 17.78
C TRP A 296 -20.84 15.70 17.72
N LYS A 297 -21.22 16.75 18.44
CA LYS A 297 -22.55 17.37 18.41
C LYS A 297 -22.46 18.87 18.08
N ASN A 298 -21.60 19.23 17.13
CA ASN A 298 -21.31 20.61 16.76
C ASN A 298 -21.08 20.79 15.25
N PRO A 299 -22.06 20.41 14.40
CA PRO A 299 -21.90 20.35 12.95
C PRO A 299 -21.60 21.70 12.28
N ASN A 300 -21.93 22.81 12.94
CA ASN A 300 -21.71 24.16 12.38
C ASN A 300 -20.27 24.68 12.57
N HIS A 301 -19.51 24.07 13.48
CA HIS A 301 -18.16 24.52 13.82
C HIS A 301 -17.09 23.44 13.68
N VAL A 302 -17.47 22.20 13.36
CA VAL A 302 -16.57 21.06 13.22
C VAL A 302 -16.76 20.40 11.86
N GLU A 303 -15.65 20.18 11.17
CA GLU A 303 -15.61 19.43 9.91
C GLU A 303 -15.07 18.02 10.16
N LEU A 304 -15.87 16.99 9.89
CA LEU A 304 -15.46 15.58 10.02
C LEU A 304 -14.87 15.05 8.71
N PHE A 305 -13.61 14.60 8.78
CA PHE A 305 -12.90 13.91 7.71
C PHE A 305 -12.68 12.45 8.08
N GLN A 306 -13.06 11.51 7.19
CA GLN A 306 -12.88 10.08 7.44
C GLN A 306 -12.06 9.39 6.34
N PHE A 307 -11.10 8.56 6.75
CA PHE A 307 -10.17 7.86 5.87
C PHE A 307 -10.34 6.35 5.99
N MET A 308 -10.57 5.66 4.87
CA MET A 308 -10.85 4.22 4.86
C MET A 308 -10.60 3.54 3.52
N GLY A 309 -10.53 2.22 3.52
CA GLY A 309 -10.65 1.42 2.30
C GLY A 309 -12.09 1.30 1.80
N LYS A 310 -12.28 1.00 0.51
CA LYS A 310 -13.60 0.97 -0.15
C LYS A 310 -14.67 0.10 0.51
N ASP A 311 -14.27 -0.99 1.17
CA ASP A 311 -15.21 -1.91 1.83
C ASP A 311 -15.97 -1.25 2.98
N ASN A 312 -15.40 -0.19 3.56
CA ASN A 312 -15.99 0.52 4.69
C ASN A 312 -16.98 1.61 4.29
N VAL A 313 -17.08 1.95 3.00
CA VAL A 313 -17.88 3.09 2.53
C VAL A 313 -19.33 3.02 2.98
N PRO A 314 -20.07 1.90 2.78
CA PRO A 314 -21.48 1.85 3.18
C PRO A 314 -21.71 2.03 4.68
N PHE A 315 -20.73 1.68 5.53
CA PHE A 315 -20.84 1.92 6.98
C PHE A 315 -20.83 3.40 7.31
N HIS A 316 -20.07 4.19 6.56
CA HIS A 316 -19.81 5.59 6.87
C HIS A 316 -20.66 6.56 6.05
N THR A 317 -21.20 6.12 4.92
CA THR A 317 -22.07 6.96 4.07
C THR A 317 -23.54 6.59 4.17
N VAL A 318 -23.88 5.39 4.69
CA VAL A 318 -25.26 4.93 4.86
C VAL A 318 -25.55 4.58 6.32
N MET A 319 -24.94 3.52 6.87
CA MET A 319 -25.33 2.97 8.17
C MET A 319 -25.18 3.95 9.32
N PHE A 320 -23.99 4.54 9.47
CA PHE A 320 -23.68 5.44 10.58
C PHE A 320 -24.40 6.79 10.46
N PRO A 321 -24.43 7.47 9.29
CA PRO A 321 -25.25 8.66 9.13
C PRO A 321 -26.74 8.40 9.40
N SER A 322 -27.33 7.29 8.92
CA SER A 322 -28.71 6.93 9.25
C SER A 322 -28.91 6.73 10.75
N THR A 323 -27.98 6.05 11.43
CA THR A 323 -27.99 5.86 12.88
C THR A 323 -28.01 7.20 13.62
N LEU A 324 -27.13 8.13 13.25
CA LEU A 324 -27.07 9.46 13.87
C LEU A 324 -28.29 10.32 13.54
N LEU A 325 -28.72 10.36 12.28
CA LEU A 325 -29.92 11.09 11.84
C LEU A 325 -31.20 10.58 12.53
N GLY A 326 -31.28 9.27 12.78
CA GLY A 326 -32.40 8.65 13.48
C GLY A 326 -32.54 9.10 14.94
N THR A 327 -31.46 9.55 15.58
CA THR A 327 -31.54 10.09 16.96
C THR A 327 -32.30 11.41 17.05
N GLY A 328 -32.36 12.18 15.95
CA GLY A 328 -32.91 13.54 15.94
C GLY A 328 -32.02 14.59 16.61
N GLU A 329 -30.80 14.24 17.01
CA GLU A 329 -29.85 15.17 17.63
C GLU A 329 -28.92 15.84 16.59
N SER A 330 -28.31 16.96 16.97
CA SER A 330 -27.41 17.75 16.11
C SER A 330 -25.99 17.17 16.03
N TRP A 331 -25.86 15.96 15.48
CA TRP A 331 -24.56 15.31 15.30
C TRP A 331 -23.70 16.00 14.23
N THR A 332 -22.39 16.02 14.46
CA THR A 332 -21.38 16.29 13.45
C THR A 332 -21.30 15.09 12.51
N LEU A 333 -21.87 15.24 11.32
CA LEU A 333 -21.84 14.21 10.28
C LEU A 333 -20.58 14.33 9.42
N LEU A 334 -20.25 13.26 8.71
CA LEU A 334 -19.12 13.19 7.77
C LEU A 334 -19.23 14.33 6.74
N LYS A 335 -18.21 15.19 6.68
CA LYS A 335 -18.08 16.20 5.62
C LYS A 335 -17.36 15.59 4.43
N THR A 336 -16.15 15.08 4.62
CA THR A 336 -15.29 14.58 3.54
C THR A 336 -14.80 13.17 3.82
N ILE A 337 -14.97 12.28 2.84
CA ILE A 337 -14.46 10.90 2.89
C ILE A 337 -13.33 10.71 1.89
N SER A 338 -12.22 10.15 2.35
CA SER A 338 -11.08 9.75 1.52
C SER A 338 -11.01 8.24 1.45
N VAL A 339 -11.36 7.69 0.28
CA VAL A 339 -11.44 6.25 0.04
C VAL A 339 -10.29 5.79 -0.83
N THR A 340 -9.67 4.67 -0.46
CA THR A 340 -8.69 3.98 -1.30
C THR A 340 -9.21 2.67 -1.85
N GLU A 341 -8.73 2.35 -3.05
CA GLU A 341 -8.75 1.00 -3.62
C GLU A 341 -7.70 0.10 -2.92
N TYR A 342 -7.47 -1.12 -3.43
CA TYR A 342 -6.56 -2.05 -2.77
C TYR A 342 -5.10 -1.83 -3.18
N LEU A 343 -4.20 -1.95 -2.21
CA LEU A 343 -2.79 -2.23 -2.48
C LEU A 343 -2.61 -3.75 -2.57
N ASN A 344 -2.09 -4.22 -3.70
CA ASN A 344 -1.74 -5.61 -3.98
C ASN A 344 -0.25 -5.87 -3.73
N TYR A 345 0.17 -7.13 -3.64
CA TYR A 345 1.56 -7.53 -3.33
C TYR A 345 2.14 -8.46 -4.39
N GLU A 346 3.17 -8.02 -5.09
CA GLU A 346 3.85 -8.75 -6.18
C GLU A 346 2.85 -9.32 -7.22
N SER A 347 2.75 -10.63 -7.37
CA SER A 347 1.83 -11.26 -8.34
C SER A 347 0.46 -11.59 -7.75
N GLY A 348 0.11 -11.05 -6.56
CA GLY A 348 -1.09 -11.45 -5.82
C GLY A 348 -1.64 -10.36 -4.90
N LYS A 349 -2.52 -10.77 -3.98
CA LYS A 349 -3.15 -9.90 -2.98
C LYS A 349 -2.47 -10.08 -1.63
N PHE A 350 -2.46 -9.03 -0.80
CA PHE A 350 -2.23 -9.21 0.63
C PHE A 350 -3.29 -10.15 1.21
N SER A 351 -2.90 -11.00 2.16
CA SER A 351 -3.84 -11.88 2.85
C SER A 351 -3.49 -11.97 4.33
N LYS A 352 -4.38 -11.47 5.19
CA LYS A 352 -4.24 -11.61 6.64
C LYS A 352 -4.31 -13.07 7.07
N SER A 353 -5.34 -13.78 6.64
CA SER A 353 -5.56 -15.19 7.02
C SER A 353 -4.46 -16.12 6.54
N LYS A 354 -3.89 -15.86 5.35
CA LYS A 354 -2.76 -16.63 4.82
C LYS A 354 -1.40 -16.02 5.15
N GLY A 355 -1.32 -14.91 5.89
CA GLY A 355 -0.07 -14.22 6.19
C GLY A 355 0.76 -13.84 4.95
N ILE A 356 0.14 -13.45 3.84
CA ILE A 356 0.83 -13.11 2.58
C ILE A 356 1.02 -11.59 2.49
N GLY A 357 2.25 -11.17 2.20
CA GLY A 357 2.66 -9.77 2.06
C GLY A 357 3.48 -9.26 3.25
N ILE A 358 3.74 -7.95 3.27
CA ILE A 358 4.49 -7.26 4.33
C ILE A 358 3.52 -6.75 5.41
N PHE A 359 3.75 -7.17 6.63
CA PHE A 359 3.05 -6.70 7.82
C PHE A 359 3.81 -5.55 8.51
N GLY A 360 3.14 -4.82 9.40
CA GLY A 360 3.75 -3.66 10.05
C GLY A 360 5.02 -3.98 10.84
N ASN A 361 5.05 -5.13 11.51
CA ASN A 361 6.24 -5.66 12.18
C ASN A 361 7.31 -6.12 11.18
N ASP A 362 6.91 -6.77 10.07
CA ASP A 362 7.84 -7.16 9.00
C ASP A 362 8.61 -5.95 8.46
N ALA A 363 7.93 -4.81 8.26
CA ALA A 363 8.53 -3.58 7.74
C ALA A 363 9.67 -3.07 8.63
N LYS A 364 9.47 -3.11 9.97
CA LYS A 364 10.49 -2.75 10.97
C LYS A 364 11.73 -3.64 10.88
N ASP A 365 11.55 -4.94 10.64
CA ASP A 365 12.63 -5.92 10.57
C ASP A 365 13.47 -5.88 9.29
N THR A 366 13.04 -5.10 8.29
CA THR A 366 13.80 -4.91 7.05
C THR A 366 15.01 -3.98 7.21
N LYS A 367 15.04 -3.17 8.28
CA LYS A 367 15.99 -2.07 8.48
C LYS A 367 15.90 -0.96 7.41
N ILE A 368 14.90 -1.00 6.54
CA ILE A 368 14.54 0.14 5.69
C ILE A 368 13.84 1.17 6.59
N PRO A 369 14.28 2.44 6.61
CA PRO A 369 13.69 3.46 7.46
C PRO A 369 12.20 3.69 7.19
N ALA A 370 11.45 4.09 8.22
CA ALA A 370 10.00 4.29 8.14
C ALA A 370 9.62 5.33 7.07
N GLU A 371 10.40 6.41 6.90
CA GLU A 371 10.14 7.43 5.87
C GLU A 371 10.16 6.87 4.44
N VAL A 372 10.99 5.87 4.16
CA VAL A 372 11.03 5.23 2.83
C VAL A 372 9.75 4.44 2.59
N TRP A 373 9.26 3.71 3.60
CA TRP A 373 7.97 3.03 3.53
C TRP A 373 6.81 4.01 3.34
N ARG A 374 6.79 5.10 4.13
CA ARG A 374 5.76 6.13 4.00
C ARG A 374 5.77 6.75 2.62
N TYR A 375 6.93 7.19 2.13
CA TYR A 375 7.10 7.75 0.80
C TYR A 375 6.59 6.81 -0.29
N TYR A 376 7.07 5.56 -0.28
CA TYR A 376 6.72 4.57 -1.28
C TYR A 376 5.21 4.29 -1.32
N LEU A 377 4.60 4.10 -0.15
CA LEU A 377 3.17 3.82 -0.06
C LEU A 377 2.34 5.03 -0.50
N LEU A 378 2.77 6.26 -0.19
CA LEU A 378 2.06 7.48 -0.54
C LEU A 378 2.20 7.86 -2.02
N THR A 379 3.37 7.66 -2.64
CA THR A 379 3.51 7.85 -4.09
C THR A 379 2.71 6.82 -4.89
N ASN A 380 2.51 5.63 -4.32
CA ASN A 380 1.71 4.56 -4.90
C ASN A 380 0.33 4.41 -4.22
N ARG A 381 -0.18 5.49 -3.59
CA ARG A 381 -1.48 5.46 -2.91
C ARG A 381 -2.60 5.07 -3.90
N PRO A 382 -3.40 4.02 -3.61
CA PRO A 382 -4.46 3.55 -4.50
C PRO A 382 -5.70 4.45 -4.45
N GLU A 383 -5.63 5.65 -5.03
CA GLU A 383 -6.74 6.63 -4.96
C GLU A 383 -7.87 6.35 -5.95
N ALA A 384 -7.55 5.93 -7.17
CA ALA A 384 -8.51 5.73 -8.27
C ALA A 384 -8.65 4.28 -8.72
N SER A 385 -7.58 3.49 -8.59
CA SER A 385 -7.52 2.08 -8.95
C SER A 385 -6.62 1.34 -7.97
N ASP A 386 -6.75 0.02 -7.94
CA ASP A 386 -5.80 -0.83 -7.23
C ASP A 386 -4.35 -0.52 -7.67
N THR A 387 -3.41 -0.56 -6.72
CA THR A 387 -1.98 -0.40 -6.98
C THR A 387 -1.21 -1.64 -6.56
N LEU A 388 0.03 -1.75 -7.00
CA LEU A 388 0.85 -2.93 -6.73
C LEU A 388 2.14 -2.56 -6.01
N PHE A 389 2.38 -3.20 -4.88
CA PHE A 389 3.68 -3.19 -4.22
C PHE A 389 4.62 -4.17 -4.93
N THR A 390 5.80 -3.70 -5.34
CA THR A 390 6.93 -4.57 -5.72
C THR A 390 8.22 -4.08 -5.09
N TRP A 391 9.11 -5.02 -4.74
CA TRP A 391 10.41 -4.67 -4.18
C TRP A 391 11.30 -3.90 -5.15
N THR A 392 11.19 -4.18 -6.45
CA THR A 392 11.94 -3.48 -7.50
C THR A 392 11.46 -2.03 -7.66
N ASP A 393 10.16 -1.77 -7.56
CA ASP A 393 9.65 -0.39 -7.59
C ASP A 393 10.02 0.36 -6.31
N LEU A 394 10.00 -0.29 -5.13
CA LEU A 394 10.50 0.31 -3.89
C LEU A 394 11.95 0.77 -4.03
N GLN A 395 12.81 -0.10 -4.59
CA GLN A 395 14.20 0.23 -4.88
C GLN A 395 14.31 1.42 -5.83
N ALA A 396 13.56 1.41 -6.93
CA ALA A 396 13.60 2.48 -7.93
C ALA A 396 13.18 3.83 -7.31
N LYS A 397 12.13 3.86 -6.49
CA LYS A 397 11.67 5.08 -5.81
C LYS A 397 12.68 5.58 -4.78
N LEU A 398 13.27 4.68 -3.99
CA LEU A 398 14.32 5.05 -3.04
C LEU A 398 15.56 5.59 -3.76
N ASN A 399 16.11 4.86 -4.73
CA ASN A 399 17.39 5.21 -5.34
C ASN A 399 17.28 6.41 -6.28
N SER A 400 16.21 6.50 -7.09
CA SER A 400 16.08 7.54 -8.11
C SER A 400 15.43 8.82 -7.59
N GLU A 401 14.42 8.71 -6.72
CA GLU A 401 13.65 9.88 -6.27
C GLU A 401 14.11 10.40 -4.91
N LEU A 402 14.28 9.51 -3.91
CA LEU A 402 14.74 9.95 -2.60
C LEU A 402 16.25 10.22 -2.58
N LEU A 403 17.08 9.28 -3.02
CA LEU A 403 18.53 9.41 -2.97
C LEU A 403 19.07 10.38 -4.04
N SER A 404 18.75 10.13 -5.32
CA SER A 404 19.36 10.87 -6.44
C SER A 404 18.77 12.25 -6.72
N ASN A 405 17.55 12.55 -6.24
CA ASN A 405 16.93 13.87 -6.35
C ASN A 405 16.94 14.61 -5.01
N LEU A 406 16.09 14.20 -4.06
CA LEU A 406 15.88 14.91 -2.79
C LEU A 406 17.13 14.95 -1.90
N GLY A 407 17.68 13.78 -1.61
CA GLY A 407 18.90 13.61 -0.81
C GLY A 407 20.10 14.28 -1.47
N ASN A 408 20.25 14.14 -2.78
CA ASN A 408 21.32 14.79 -3.54
C ASN A 408 21.26 16.31 -3.46
N PHE A 409 20.07 16.92 -3.65
CA PHE A 409 19.91 18.38 -3.54
C PHE A 409 20.35 18.87 -2.16
N ILE A 410 19.76 18.32 -1.09
CA ILE A 410 20.04 18.74 0.28
C ILE A 410 21.51 18.53 0.63
N ASN A 411 22.07 17.37 0.28
CA ASN A 411 23.47 17.06 0.57
C ASN A 411 24.43 18.01 -0.17
N ARG A 412 24.18 18.34 -1.44
CA ARG A 412 25.02 19.30 -2.20
C ARG A 412 25.01 20.67 -1.56
N VAL A 413 23.84 21.15 -1.14
CA VAL A 413 23.68 22.47 -0.50
C VAL A 413 24.42 22.52 0.83
N LEU A 414 24.07 21.61 1.75
CA LEU A 414 24.60 21.62 3.11
C LEU A 414 26.09 21.28 3.14
N SER A 415 26.54 20.29 2.36
CA SER A 415 27.95 19.93 2.27
C SER A 415 28.79 21.09 1.73
N PHE A 416 28.30 21.85 0.74
CA PHE A 416 29.04 23.00 0.22
C PHE A 416 29.16 24.11 1.26
N ILE A 417 28.07 24.43 1.98
CA ILE A 417 28.09 25.43 3.06
C ILE A 417 29.03 25.00 4.19
N SER A 418 29.06 23.71 4.54
CA SER A 418 29.88 23.19 5.64
C SER A 418 31.40 23.20 5.40
N LYS A 419 31.83 23.34 4.14
CA LYS A 419 33.27 23.33 3.80
C LYS A 419 33.99 24.53 4.45
N PRO A 420 35.26 24.37 4.85
CA PRO A 420 36.05 25.45 5.44
C PRO A 420 36.15 26.69 4.54
N SER A 421 36.36 27.84 5.16
CA SER A 421 36.61 29.11 4.48
C SER A 421 37.71 28.96 3.42
N GLY A 422 37.47 29.49 2.22
CA GLY A 422 38.31 29.29 1.02
C GLY A 422 37.86 28.14 0.11
N SER A 423 36.98 27.25 0.57
CA SER A 423 36.37 26.18 -0.24
C SER A 423 34.85 26.05 -0.08
N GLY A 424 34.28 26.83 0.84
CA GLY A 424 32.86 27.00 1.14
C GLY A 424 32.66 28.13 2.15
N TYR A 425 31.70 27.98 3.06
CA TYR A 425 31.23 29.04 3.96
C TYR A 425 31.39 28.73 5.46
N ASP A 426 32.24 27.79 5.83
CA ASP A 426 32.56 27.42 7.23
C ASP A 426 31.32 27.09 8.08
N SER A 427 30.35 26.40 7.48
CA SER A 427 29.04 26.07 8.08
C SER A 427 28.17 27.28 8.43
N ILE A 428 28.44 28.45 7.85
CA ILE A 428 27.67 29.68 8.06
C ILE A 428 26.84 30.00 6.81
N ILE A 429 25.55 30.29 6.98
CA ILE A 429 24.69 30.77 5.91
C ILE A 429 25.21 32.14 5.45
N PRO A 430 25.60 32.29 4.16
CA PRO A 430 26.22 33.52 3.69
C PRO A 430 25.22 34.66 3.60
N ASP A 431 25.73 35.89 3.55
CA ASP A 431 24.89 37.05 3.25
C ASP A 431 24.61 37.15 1.75
N ALA A 432 23.40 37.57 1.40
CA ALA A 432 22.92 37.59 0.01
C ALA A 432 22.10 38.85 -0.27
N PRO A 433 22.73 40.04 -0.30
CA PRO A 433 22.04 41.26 -0.67
C PRO A 433 21.54 41.17 -2.12
N ASN A 434 20.38 41.77 -2.40
CA ASN A 434 19.77 41.87 -3.74
C ASN A 434 19.44 40.52 -4.40
N ALA A 435 19.15 39.47 -3.63
CA ALA A 435 18.75 38.16 -4.17
C ALA A 435 17.54 38.25 -5.11
N GLU A 436 16.62 39.18 -4.84
CA GLU A 436 15.43 39.51 -5.64
C GLU A 436 15.74 40.07 -7.03
N ALA A 437 16.93 40.66 -7.23
CA ALA A 437 17.36 41.23 -8.51
C ALA A 437 18.06 40.20 -9.40
N HIS A 438 18.47 39.04 -8.85
CA HIS A 438 19.12 37.99 -9.63
C HIS A 438 18.07 37.17 -10.41
N GLN A 439 18.15 37.23 -11.75
CA GLN A 439 17.11 36.66 -12.63
C GLN A 439 16.85 35.17 -12.40
N LEU A 440 17.89 34.32 -12.28
CA LEU A 440 17.70 32.89 -12.03
C LEU A 440 17.03 32.63 -10.66
N THR A 441 17.36 33.42 -9.64
CA THR A 441 16.72 33.32 -8.32
C THR A 441 15.26 33.72 -8.39
N LYS A 442 14.94 34.78 -9.13
CA LYS A 442 13.58 35.25 -9.33
C LYS A 442 12.74 34.21 -10.07
N ASP A 443 13.25 33.64 -11.15
CA ASP A 443 12.56 32.61 -11.95
C ASP A 443 12.28 31.36 -11.10
N LEU A 444 13.26 30.92 -10.30
CA LEU A 444 13.09 29.83 -9.35
C LEU A 444 11.98 30.13 -8.33
N SER A 445 12.02 31.32 -7.72
CA SER A 445 11.01 31.74 -6.73
C SER A 445 9.59 31.74 -7.28
N GLU A 446 9.39 32.21 -8.51
CA GLU A 446 8.07 32.19 -9.16
C GLU A 446 7.57 30.77 -9.39
N LYS A 447 8.44 29.85 -9.80
CA LYS A 447 8.09 28.43 -9.96
C LYS A 447 7.79 27.77 -8.62
N VAL A 448 8.64 27.97 -7.61
CA VAL A 448 8.47 27.40 -6.27
C VAL A 448 7.18 27.90 -5.62
N PHE A 449 6.87 29.19 -5.72
CA PHE A 449 5.62 29.74 -5.23
C PHE A 449 4.40 29.04 -5.84
N LYS A 450 4.37 28.89 -7.18
CA LYS A 450 3.29 28.16 -7.87
C LYS A 450 3.19 26.70 -7.42
N LEU A 451 4.31 26.02 -7.19
CA LEU A 451 4.32 24.65 -6.66
C LEU A 451 3.75 24.59 -5.24
N VAL A 452 4.06 25.56 -4.38
CA VAL A 452 3.49 25.64 -3.02
C VAL A 452 1.98 25.90 -3.08
N GLU A 453 1.50 26.77 -3.96
CA GLU A 453 0.06 26.98 -4.17
C GLU A 453 -0.65 25.70 -4.62
N GLN A 454 -0.08 24.99 -5.61
CA GLN A 454 -0.60 23.71 -6.09
C GLN A 454 -0.58 22.62 -5.02
N TYR A 455 0.46 22.60 -4.18
CA TYR A 455 0.57 21.69 -3.04
C TYR A 455 -0.59 21.94 -2.06
N VAL A 456 -0.80 23.19 -1.66
CA VAL A 456 -1.87 23.57 -0.72
C VAL A 456 -3.25 23.22 -1.30
N ASP A 457 -3.51 23.53 -2.57
CA ASP A 457 -4.78 23.19 -3.23
C ASP A 457 -5.04 21.68 -3.26
N ALA A 458 -4.01 20.89 -3.62
CA ALA A 458 -4.11 19.44 -3.63
C ALA A 458 -4.39 18.88 -2.23
N MET A 459 -3.69 19.39 -1.21
CA MET A 459 -3.83 18.92 0.17
C MET A 459 -5.16 19.31 0.80
N GLU A 460 -5.69 20.51 0.54
CA GLU A 460 -7.06 20.90 0.92
C GLU A 460 -8.13 19.97 0.36
N LYS A 461 -7.92 19.49 -0.87
CA LYS A 461 -8.81 18.53 -1.55
C LYS A 461 -8.48 17.07 -1.25
N VAL A 462 -7.59 16.81 -0.28
CA VAL A 462 -7.15 15.47 0.13
C VAL A 462 -6.58 14.64 -1.04
N LYS A 463 -5.96 15.31 -2.03
CA LYS A 463 -5.24 14.69 -3.15
C LYS A 463 -3.79 14.40 -2.74
N LEU A 464 -3.62 13.49 -1.79
CA LEU A 464 -2.36 13.25 -1.08
C LEU A 464 -1.23 12.84 -2.05
N LYS A 465 -1.52 11.98 -3.03
CA LYS A 465 -0.53 11.57 -4.03
C LYS A 465 -0.04 12.76 -4.87
N GLN A 466 -0.95 13.64 -5.28
CA GLN A 466 -0.61 14.85 -6.03
C GLN A 466 0.18 15.83 -5.16
N GLY A 467 -0.22 16.01 -3.90
CA GLY A 467 0.53 16.83 -2.93
C GLY A 467 1.98 16.38 -2.80
N LEU A 468 2.22 15.08 -2.57
CA LEU A 468 3.59 14.53 -2.50
C LEU A 468 4.39 14.79 -3.78
N LYS A 469 3.80 14.52 -4.95
CA LYS A 469 4.45 14.75 -6.24
C LYS A 469 4.85 16.22 -6.41
N THR A 470 3.93 17.15 -6.09
CA THR A 470 4.18 18.59 -6.19
C THR A 470 5.27 19.04 -5.23
N ALA A 471 5.29 18.53 -3.99
CA ALA A 471 6.36 18.82 -3.03
C ALA A 471 7.74 18.33 -3.54
N MET A 472 7.80 17.12 -4.11
CA MET A 472 9.04 16.58 -4.69
C MET A 472 9.53 17.37 -5.92
N SER A 473 8.63 17.99 -6.69
CA SER A 473 9.03 18.87 -7.80
C SER A 473 9.86 20.08 -7.34
N VAL A 474 9.68 20.57 -6.10
CA VAL A 474 10.50 21.66 -5.54
C VAL A 474 11.97 21.24 -5.44
N SER A 475 12.24 19.96 -5.12
CA SER A 475 13.61 19.43 -5.11
C SER A 475 14.21 19.38 -6.51
N SER A 476 13.40 19.01 -7.51
CA SER A 476 13.84 18.98 -8.91
C SER A 476 14.21 20.38 -9.41
N GLU A 477 13.40 21.39 -9.11
CA GLU A 477 13.72 22.80 -9.42
C GLU A 477 14.98 23.28 -8.68
N GLY A 478 15.17 22.87 -7.42
CA GLY A 478 16.39 23.16 -6.66
C GLY A 478 17.64 22.54 -7.30
N ASN A 479 17.58 21.29 -7.74
CA ASN A 479 18.67 20.64 -8.47
C ASN A 479 19.00 21.34 -9.79
N ALA A 480 17.98 21.72 -10.57
CA ALA A 480 18.13 22.46 -11.81
C ALA A 480 18.79 23.82 -11.56
N TYR A 481 18.34 24.55 -10.55
CA TYR A 481 18.91 25.85 -10.15
C TYR A 481 20.39 25.77 -9.77
N LEU A 482 20.80 24.76 -8.99
CA LEU A 482 22.22 24.53 -8.69
C LEU A 482 23.03 24.20 -9.95
N GLN A 483 22.45 23.49 -10.91
CA GLN A 483 23.14 23.10 -12.14
C GLN A 483 23.30 24.29 -13.10
N GLU A 484 22.23 25.05 -13.32
CA GLU A 484 22.20 26.21 -14.21
C GLU A 484 23.08 27.35 -13.69
N SER A 485 23.07 27.59 -12.38
CA SER A 485 23.94 28.59 -11.75
C SER A 485 25.43 28.23 -11.80
N GLN A 486 25.78 26.95 -11.98
CA GLN A 486 27.16 26.46 -11.89
C GLN A 486 27.87 26.98 -10.62
N PHE A 487 27.20 26.90 -9.46
CA PHE A 487 27.63 27.54 -8.21
C PHE A 487 29.10 27.27 -7.82
N TRP A 488 29.66 26.11 -8.20
CA TRP A 488 31.05 25.74 -7.96
C TRP A 488 32.07 26.58 -8.74
N LYS A 489 31.68 27.11 -9.91
CA LYS A 489 32.45 28.11 -10.67
C LYS A 489 32.22 29.50 -10.10
N LEU A 490 30.96 29.85 -9.84
CA LEU A 490 30.61 31.15 -9.24
C LEU A 490 31.37 31.40 -7.93
N PHE A 491 31.58 30.39 -7.10
CA PHE A 491 32.35 30.57 -5.87
C PHE A 491 33.77 31.11 -6.09
N LYS A 492 34.38 30.82 -7.25
CA LYS A 492 35.71 31.31 -7.62
C LYS A 492 35.66 32.62 -8.40
N GLU A 493 34.64 32.78 -9.24
CA GLU A 493 34.53 33.86 -10.23
C GLU A 493 33.70 35.05 -9.73
N ASP A 494 32.60 34.79 -9.03
CA ASP A 494 31.66 35.77 -8.47
C ASP A 494 31.09 35.27 -7.11
N PRO A 495 31.85 35.43 -6.01
CA PRO A 495 31.44 34.98 -4.68
C PRO A 495 30.13 35.60 -4.16
N PRO A 496 29.82 36.89 -4.40
CA PRO A 496 28.51 37.47 -4.07
C PRO A 496 27.35 36.73 -4.74
N LEU A 497 27.45 36.42 -6.03
CA LEU A 497 26.39 35.68 -6.73
C LEU A 497 26.25 34.25 -6.22
N CYS A 498 27.38 33.58 -5.93
CA CYS A 498 27.36 32.26 -5.29
C CYS A 498 26.64 32.30 -3.93
N SER A 499 26.82 33.38 -3.17
CA SER A 499 26.17 33.56 -1.86
C SER A 499 24.65 33.65 -1.99
N ILE A 500 24.14 34.36 -3.01
CA ILE A 500 22.71 34.38 -3.36
C ILE A 500 22.20 32.98 -3.65
N VAL A 501 22.90 32.22 -4.50
CA VAL A 501 22.51 30.85 -4.89
C VAL A 501 22.46 29.92 -3.69
N MET A 502 23.48 29.97 -2.83
CA MET A 502 23.58 29.06 -1.69
C MET A 502 22.60 29.41 -0.58
N LYS A 503 22.39 30.71 -0.28
CA LYS A 503 21.37 31.12 0.69
C LYS A 503 19.96 30.77 0.23
N THR A 504 19.65 31.01 -1.05
CA THR A 504 18.37 30.63 -1.68
C THR A 504 18.15 29.13 -1.57
N SER A 505 19.16 28.33 -1.92
CA SER A 505 19.08 26.87 -1.89
C SER A 505 18.94 26.32 -0.48
N ALA A 506 19.62 26.89 0.52
CA ALA A 506 19.44 26.52 1.93
C ALA A 506 18.03 26.84 2.44
N GLY A 507 17.44 27.95 1.98
CA GLY A 507 16.02 28.24 2.20
C GLY A 507 15.08 27.19 1.62
N LEU A 508 15.35 26.72 0.39
CA LEU A 508 14.58 25.63 -0.22
C LEU A 508 14.72 24.30 0.54
N VAL A 509 15.88 24.02 1.15
CA VAL A 509 16.04 22.85 2.03
C VAL A 509 15.05 22.92 3.21
N LEU A 510 14.91 24.09 3.85
CA LEU A 510 13.93 24.28 4.93
C LEU A 510 12.48 24.18 4.42
N LEU A 511 12.20 24.74 3.24
CA LEU A 511 10.88 24.62 2.60
C LEU A 511 10.50 23.16 2.33
N LEU A 512 11.43 22.36 1.78
CA LEU A 512 11.23 20.94 1.53
C LEU A 512 10.97 20.16 2.82
N ALA A 513 11.71 20.45 3.89
CA ALA A 513 11.44 19.85 5.19
C ALA A 513 10.01 20.16 5.68
N CYS A 514 9.52 21.39 5.46
CA CYS A 514 8.15 21.75 5.78
C CYS A 514 7.11 21.02 4.92
N LEU A 515 7.27 21.04 3.59
CA LEU A 515 6.30 20.45 2.65
C LEU A 515 6.23 18.92 2.79
N LEU A 516 7.36 18.28 3.15
CA LEU A 516 7.45 16.84 3.28
C LEU A 516 7.18 16.33 4.70
N GLU A 517 7.03 17.20 5.72
CA GLU A 517 6.74 16.78 7.10
C GLU A 517 5.49 15.90 7.20
N PRO A 518 4.38 16.18 6.49
CA PRO A 518 3.21 15.32 6.53
C PRO A 518 3.48 13.91 6.00
N PHE A 519 4.42 13.77 5.06
CA PHE A 519 4.71 12.52 4.35
C PHE A 519 5.86 11.75 4.99
N MET A 520 6.92 12.44 5.43
CA MET A 520 8.17 11.88 5.95
C MET A 520 8.65 12.69 7.17
N PRO A 521 7.97 12.56 8.33
CA PRO A 521 8.25 13.42 9.49
C PRO A 521 9.65 13.22 10.09
N SER A 522 10.18 11.99 10.10
CA SER A 522 11.55 11.69 10.54
C SER A 522 12.61 12.34 9.65
N PHE A 523 12.40 12.31 8.33
CA PHE A 523 13.25 13.02 7.37
C PHE A 523 13.25 14.52 7.64
N SER A 524 12.06 15.13 7.81
CA SER A 524 11.96 16.56 8.10
C SER A 524 12.68 16.94 9.40
N ALA A 525 12.54 16.13 10.45
CA ALA A 525 13.26 16.32 11.71
C ALA A 525 14.78 16.23 11.54
N GLU A 526 15.28 15.27 10.76
CA GLU A 526 16.72 15.15 10.49
C GLU A 526 17.25 16.33 9.66
N VAL A 527 16.48 16.84 8.69
CA VAL A 527 16.85 18.04 7.93
C VAL A 527 16.91 19.27 8.85
N LEU A 528 15.93 19.45 9.75
CA LEU A 528 15.96 20.55 10.74
C LEU A 528 17.18 20.45 11.66
N LYS A 529 17.55 19.22 12.09
CA LYS A 529 18.76 18.97 12.87
C LYS A 529 20.04 19.32 12.10
N GLN A 530 20.14 18.94 10.82
CA GLN A 530 21.29 19.34 9.99
C GLN A 530 21.33 20.85 9.70
N LEU A 531 20.18 21.52 9.69
CA LEU A 531 20.08 22.97 9.67
C LEU A 531 20.33 23.61 11.04
N ASN A 532 20.51 22.84 12.12
CA ASN A 532 20.63 23.33 13.49
C ASN A 532 19.45 24.24 13.91
N LEU A 533 18.24 23.79 13.60
CA LEU A 533 16.99 24.42 14.01
C LEU A 533 16.27 23.55 15.05
N ALA A 534 15.52 24.18 15.95
CA ALA A 534 14.71 23.46 16.92
C ALA A 534 13.60 22.68 16.19
N PRO A 535 13.20 21.48 16.66
CA PRO A 535 12.16 20.68 16.01
C PRO A 535 10.84 21.42 15.79
N GLU A 536 10.51 22.37 16.66
CA GLU A 536 9.29 23.18 16.62
C GLU A 536 9.38 24.32 15.60
N THR A 537 10.55 24.53 14.99
CA THR A 537 10.81 25.53 13.94
C THR A 537 10.21 25.04 12.62
N HIS A 538 8.89 24.95 12.58
CA HIS A 538 8.16 24.68 11.35
C HIS A 538 7.81 25.99 10.67
N LEU A 539 8.18 26.12 9.40
CA LEU A 539 7.46 27.03 8.51
C LEU A 539 5.98 26.65 8.62
N ARG A 540 5.14 27.63 8.95
CA ARG A 540 3.69 27.43 8.88
C ARG A 540 3.26 27.68 7.44
N LEU A 541 2.14 27.08 7.07
CA LEU A 541 1.49 27.34 5.78
C LEU A 541 0.15 28.05 6.02
N CYS A 542 0.05 28.92 7.03
CA CYS A 542 -1.19 29.62 7.33
C CYS A 542 -1.51 30.65 6.23
N SER A 543 -2.63 30.48 5.53
CA SER A 543 -3.07 31.42 4.48
C SER A 543 -3.31 32.81 5.05
N ASP A 544 -3.96 32.91 6.21
CA ASP A 544 -4.36 34.18 6.83
C ASP A 544 -3.18 35.01 7.35
N LYS A 545 -1.97 34.42 7.40
CA LYS A 545 -0.74 35.09 7.86
C LYS A 545 0.23 35.40 6.73
N GLY A 546 -0.18 35.19 5.46
CA GLY A 546 0.69 35.37 4.30
C GLY A 546 1.88 34.42 4.27
N ASP A 547 1.83 33.29 4.99
CA ASP A 547 2.98 32.38 5.08
C ASP A 547 3.29 31.71 3.72
N ILE A 548 2.26 31.49 2.90
CA ILE A 548 2.43 30.97 1.52
C ILE A 548 3.23 31.96 0.66
N ASP A 549 3.00 33.26 0.82
CA ASP A 549 3.72 34.30 0.07
C ASP A 549 5.21 34.34 0.41
N LYS A 550 5.60 33.90 1.61
CA LYS A 550 7.01 33.80 2.00
C LYS A 550 7.78 32.85 1.08
N ALA A 551 7.12 31.86 0.46
CA ALA A 551 7.74 30.98 -0.54
C ALA A 551 8.29 31.72 -1.78
N LYS A 552 7.88 32.99 -2.01
CA LYS A 552 8.48 33.86 -3.05
C LYS A 552 9.91 34.30 -2.72
N GLN A 553 10.30 34.22 -1.45
CA GLN A 553 11.57 34.73 -0.94
C GLN A 553 12.30 33.65 -0.11
N PRO A 554 12.62 32.49 -0.70
CA PRO A 554 13.26 31.39 0.02
C PRO A 554 14.58 31.80 0.69
N TRP A 555 15.32 32.76 0.14
CA TRP A 555 16.55 33.30 0.75
C TRP A 555 16.34 34.01 2.10
N GLN A 556 15.11 34.31 2.51
CA GLN A 556 14.80 34.89 3.82
C GLN A 556 14.52 33.84 4.91
N PHE A 557 14.41 32.56 4.55
CA PHE A 557 14.00 31.51 5.49
C PHE A 557 15.07 31.21 6.54
N LEU A 558 16.34 31.40 6.20
CA LEU A 558 17.46 31.28 7.12
C LEU A 558 18.20 32.63 7.21
N PRO A 559 18.47 33.15 8.42
CA PRO A 559 19.15 34.43 8.57
C PRO A 559 20.62 34.32 8.14
N SER A 560 21.16 35.42 7.60
CA SER A 560 22.60 35.53 7.33
C SER A 560 23.37 35.33 8.65
N GLY A 561 24.48 34.61 8.62
CA GLY A 561 25.25 34.30 9.83
C GLY A 561 24.74 33.11 10.64
N HIS A 562 23.60 32.51 10.26
CA HIS A 562 23.11 31.27 10.89
C HIS A 562 24.12 30.15 10.71
N LYS A 563 24.44 29.43 11.79
CA LYS A 563 25.37 28.30 11.74
C LYS A 563 24.60 26.99 11.62
N ILE A 564 24.79 26.29 10.51
CA ILE A 564 24.19 24.96 10.28
C ILE A 564 24.87 23.89 11.12
N GLY A 565 24.19 22.75 11.27
CA GLY A 565 24.72 21.55 11.89
C GLY A 565 25.66 20.79 10.95
N LYS A 566 25.98 19.55 11.32
CA LYS A 566 26.82 18.68 10.50
C LYS A 566 25.97 18.04 9.38
N PRO A 567 26.30 18.25 8.09
CA PRO A 567 25.60 17.58 7.00
C PRO A 567 25.89 16.07 6.99
N GLU A 568 24.87 15.27 6.75
CA GLU A 568 24.98 13.81 6.64
C GLU A 568 24.05 13.28 5.53
N PRO A 569 24.43 12.20 4.80
CA PRO A 569 23.54 11.58 3.82
C PRO A 569 22.22 11.12 4.45
N LEU A 570 21.10 11.56 3.86
CA LEU A 570 19.75 11.29 4.40
C LEU A 570 19.21 9.91 3.98
N PHE A 571 19.69 9.35 2.87
CA PHE A 571 19.24 8.07 2.35
C PHE A 571 20.43 7.19 2.00
N ARG A 572 20.25 5.87 2.16
CA ARG A 572 21.20 4.86 1.68
C ARG A 572 20.63 4.18 0.44
N GLU A 573 21.50 3.93 -0.52
CA GLU A 573 21.18 3.08 -1.68
C GLU A 573 20.73 1.68 -1.23
N LEU A 574 19.63 1.21 -1.82
CA LEU A 574 19.18 -0.17 -1.71
C LEU A 574 19.69 -0.96 -2.92
N LYS A 575 20.58 -1.92 -2.66
CA LYS A 575 21.27 -2.70 -3.70
C LYS A 575 20.43 -3.88 -4.18
N ASP A 576 20.70 -4.35 -5.40
CA ASP A 576 19.97 -5.45 -6.04
C ASP A 576 19.97 -6.74 -5.22
N ASP A 577 21.09 -7.06 -4.57
CA ASP A 577 21.24 -8.24 -3.72
C ASP A 577 20.39 -8.13 -2.44
N GLU A 578 20.30 -6.95 -1.86
CA GLU A 578 19.43 -6.67 -0.71
C GLU A 578 17.95 -6.77 -1.10
N VAL A 579 17.56 -6.23 -2.26
CA VAL A 579 16.20 -6.32 -2.81
C VAL A 579 15.79 -7.78 -3.02
N GLU A 580 16.64 -8.56 -3.69
CA GLU A 580 16.34 -9.97 -3.96
C GLU A 580 16.28 -10.77 -2.66
N SER A 581 17.16 -10.49 -1.68
CA SER A 581 17.10 -11.10 -0.36
C SER A 581 15.80 -10.79 0.37
N LEU A 582 15.33 -9.53 0.33
CA LEU A 582 14.07 -9.12 0.96
C LEU A 582 12.88 -9.77 0.24
N ARG A 583 12.88 -9.77 -1.09
CA ARG A 583 11.85 -10.40 -1.92
C ARG A 583 11.69 -11.88 -1.58
N GLN A 584 12.80 -12.62 -1.48
CA GLN A 584 12.78 -14.02 -1.08
C GLN A 584 12.35 -14.21 0.37
N ARG A 585 12.85 -13.37 1.30
CA ARG A 585 12.50 -13.43 2.72
C ARG A 585 11.00 -13.32 2.94
N TYR A 586 10.34 -12.43 2.19
CA TYR A 586 8.90 -12.16 2.34
C TYR A 586 8.02 -12.81 1.26
N ALA A 587 8.56 -13.75 0.48
CA ALA A 587 7.78 -14.58 -0.42
C ALA A 587 6.90 -15.60 0.35
N GLY A 588 5.77 -15.98 -0.22
CA GLY A 588 4.85 -16.95 0.39
C GLY A 588 4.12 -16.45 1.64
N SER A 589 3.58 -17.39 2.42
CA SER A 589 2.87 -17.15 3.68
C SER A 589 3.83 -16.91 4.84
N GLN A 590 3.38 -16.27 5.93
CA GLN A 590 4.15 -16.18 7.18
C GLN A 590 4.48 -17.56 7.77
N ALA A 591 3.62 -18.57 7.59
CA ALA A 591 3.91 -19.94 8.00
C ALA A 591 5.09 -20.52 7.19
N ASP A 592 5.08 -20.36 5.85
CA ASP A 592 6.18 -20.79 4.99
C ASP A 592 7.50 -20.10 5.37
N ARG A 593 7.43 -18.84 5.80
CA ARG A 593 8.59 -18.07 6.27
C ARG A 593 9.14 -18.63 7.58
N SER A 594 8.26 -18.94 8.54
CA SER A 594 8.66 -19.55 9.83
C SER A 594 9.37 -20.88 9.58
N GLU A 595 8.77 -21.78 8.81
CA GLU A 595 9.36 -23.09 8.49
C GLU A 595 10.74 -22.96 7.82
N ARG A 596 10.89 -22.01 6.88
CA ARG A 596 12.19 -21.74 6.23
C ARG A 596 13.22 -21.19 7.22
N ASN A 597 12.81 -20.32 8.13
CA ASN A 597 13.69 -19.78 9.16
C ASN A 597 14.11 -20.87 10.15
N ASP A 598 13.16 -21.68 10.62
CA ASP A 598 13.43 -22.81 11.52
C ASP A 598 14.37 -23.83 10.86
N ALA A 599 14.17 -24.13 9.57
CA ALA A 599 15.07 -24.99 8.82
C ALA A 599 16.47 -24.36 8.62
N ALA A 600 16.56 -23.05 8.40
CA ALA A 600 17.82 -22.34 8.26
C ALA A 600 18.59 -22.25 9.59
N ASP A 601 17.88 -22.03 10.70
CA ASP A 601 18.46 -21.96 12.04
C ASP A 601 18.86 -23.35 12.53
N ALA A 602 18.07 -24.39 12.25
CA ALA A 602 18.46 -25.77 12.47
C ALA A 602 19.71 -26.14 11.66
N LYS A 603 19.83 -25.67 10.42
CA LYS A 603 21.02 -25.88 9.58
C LYS A 603 22.25 -25.13 10.11
N LYS A 604 22.10 -23.88 10.54
CA LYS A 604 23.17 -23.11 11.20
C LYS A 604 23.61 -23.73 12.51
N MET A 605 22.66 -24.19 13.34
CA MET A 605 22.96 -24.93 14.57
C MET A 605 23.67 -26.25 14.26
N ALA A 606 23.25 -26.98 13.24
CA ALA A 606 23.91 -28.22 12.81
C ALA A 606 25.33 -27.97 12.25
N GLU A 607 25.56 -26.85 11.55
CA GLU A 607 26.89 -26.43 11.09
C GLU A 607 27.79 -25.96 12.25
N GLN A 608 27.24 -25.27 13.25
CA GLN A 608 27.94 -24.91 14.50
C GLN A 608 28.24 -26.14 15.39
N LEU A 609 27.34 -27.13 15.44
CA LEU A 609 27.55 -28.42 16.12
C LEU A 609 28.57 -29.30 15.39
N LYS A 610 28.68 -29.18 14.06
CA LYS A 610 29.75 -29.81 13.27
C LYS A 610 31.10 -29.12 13.48
N SER A 611 31.14 -27.80 13.68
CA SER A 611 32.38 -27.09 14.01
C SER A 611 32.85 -27.30 15.46
N THR A 612 31.98 -27.73 16.37
CA THR A 612 32.35 -28.15 17.75
C THR A 612 32.70 -29.64 17.89
N ARG A 613 32.50 -30.48 16.86
CA ARG A 613 32.83 -31.92 16.88
C ARG A 613 34.09 -32.31 16.09
N ILE A 614 34.93 -31.34 15.70
CA ILE A 614 36.27 -31.61 15.14
C ILE A 614 37.30 -30.84 15.96
N SER A 615 37.52 -31.30 17.19
CA SER A 615 38.77 -31.14 17.91
C SER A 615 39.16 -32.51 18.44
N ASP A 616 39.77 -33.32 17.57
CA ASP A 616 40.79 -34.33 17.90
C ASP A 616 41.01 -35.26 16.69
N ALA A 617 42.02 -34.93 15.88
CA ALA A 617 42.94 -35.84 15.21
C ALA A 617 43.69 -35.06 14.11
N SER A 618 44.97 -34.85 14.35
CA SER A 618 45.90 -34.16 13.47
C SER A 618 46.50 -35.13 12.45
N ALA A 619 46.54 -34.75 11.17
CA ALA A 619 47.61 -35.14 10.25
C ALA A 619 47.65 -34.23 9.00
N LYS A 620 48.84 -33.67 8.77
CA LYS A 620 49.22 -32.69 7.74
C LYS A 620 49.00 -33.19 6.29
N LYS A 621 48.59 -32.28 5.41
CA LYS A 621 49.27 -32.08 4.11
C LYS A 621 49.09 -30.65 3.59
N GLN A 622 50.22 -30.10 3.20
CA GLN A 622 50.46 -28.72 2.75
C GLN A 622 49.67 -28.38 1.47
N GLN A 623 49.19 -27.14 1.39
CA GLN A 623 49.48 -26.34 0.20
C GLN A 623 49.50 -24.85 0.54
N THR A 624 50.65 -24.28 0.23
CA THR A 624 51.11 -22.90 0.31
C THR A 624 50.17 -21.91 -0.39
N LYS A 625 49.73 -20.88 0.33
CA LYS A 625 49.19 -19.63 -0.24
C LYS A 625 50.35 -18.79 -0.75
N SER A 626 50.43 -18.62 -2.06
CA SER A 626 51.17 -17.54 -2.70
C SER A 626 50.21 -16.38 -2.99
N THR A 627 50.53 -15.21 -2.44
CA THR A 627 50.03 -13.89 -2.83
C THR A 627 50.41 -13.59 -4.28
N GLY A 628 49.45 -13.16 -5.10
CA GLY A 628 49.70 -12.81 -6.50
C GLY A 628 48.62 -11.91 -7.09
N ASN A 629 48.89 -10.60 -7.03
CA ASN A 629 48.40 -9.48 -7.83
C ASN A 629 47.13 -9.61 -8.68
N ALA A 630 46.19 -8.72 -8.37
CA ALA A 630 45.12 -8.29 -9.26
C ALA A 630 45.67 -7.75 -10.60
N LYS A 631 45.11 -8.25 -11.70
CA LYS A 631 45.22 -7.65 -13.04
C LYS A 631 43.88 -7.02 -13.44
N PRO A 632 43.88 -6.01 -14.31
CA PRO A 632 42.72 -5.16 -14.59
C PRO A 632 41.62 -5.93 -15.34
N LYS A 633 40.36 -5.64 -15.01
CA LYS A 633 39.19 -6.12 -15.76
C LYS A 633 39.27 -5.63 -17.22
N ALA A 634 39.26 -6.56 -18.16
CA ALA A 634 39.02 -6.28 -19.57
C ALA A 634 37.57 -5.79 -19.79
N PRO A 635 37.28 -5.07 -20.88
CA PRO A 635 35.91 -4.63 -21.20
C PRO A 635 34.99 -5.85 -21.34
N GLU A 636 33.79 -5.80 -20.77
CA GLU A 636 32.79 -6.85 -20.93
C GLU A 636 32.46 -7.03 -22.43
N ALA A 637 32.72 -8.23 -22.96
CA ALA A 637 32.30 -8.59 -24.32
C ALA A 637 30.76 -8.58 -24.41
N ASP A 638 30.26 -7.99 -25.49
CA ASP A 638 28.83 -7.92 -25.82
C ASP A 638 28.23 -9.33 -25.98
N ILE A 639 27.07 -9.60 -25.37
CA ILE A 639 26.44 -10.93 -25.44
C ILE A 639 25.62 -11.06 -26.71
N SER A 640 25.99 -11.99 -27.60
CA SER A 640 25.33 -12.21 -28.88
C SER A 640 23.92 -12.81 -28.77
N VAL A 641 22.99 -12.30 -29.57
CA VAL A 641 21.63 -12.85 -29.78
C VAL A 641 21.64 -14.28 -30.34
N SER A 642 22.72 -14.70 -31.03
CA SER A 642 22.85 -16.05 -31.59
C SER A 642 22.84 -17.17 -30.54
N ARG A 643 22.93 -16.84 -29.25
CA ARG A 643 22.79 -17.77 -28.13
C ARG A 643 21.34 -18.14 -27.80
N LEU A 644 20.36 -17.37 -28.30
CA LEU A 644 18.94 -17.68 -28.14
C LEU A 644 18.49 -18.74 -29.16
N ASP A 645 17.65 -19.68 -28.71
CA ASP A 645 16.95 -20.62 -29.58
C ASP A 645 15.51 -20.13 -29.80
N ILE A 646 15.32 -19.24 -30.78
CA ILE A 646 13.99 -18.76 -31.17
C ILE A 646 13.55 -19.54 -32.40
N ARG A 647 12.37 -20.17 -32.34
CA ARG A 647 11.81 -20.98 -33.42
C ARG A 647 10.41 -20.55 -33.80
N VAL A 648 10.01 -20.90 -35.02
CA VAL A 648 8.62 -20.80 -35.49
C VAL A 648 7.81 -21.91 -34.82
N GLY A 649 6.88 -21.54 -33.94
CA GLY A 649 5.95 -22.46 -33.29
C GLY A 649 4.54 -22.38 -33.88
N LEU A 650 3.81 -23.49 -33.92
CA LEU A 650 2.38 -23.54 -34.25
C LEU A 650 1.59 -23.90 -33.00
N ILE A 651 0.67 -23.03 -32.59
CA ILE A 651 -0.23 -23.30 -31.45
C ILE A 651 -1.25 -24.36 -31.88
N THR A 652 -1.10 -25.61 -31.43
CA THR A 652 -2.01 -26.71 -31.77
C THR A 652 -3.22 -26.74 -30.85
N LYS A 653 -3.08 -26.23 -29.62
CA LYS A 653 -4.16 -26.13 -28.64
C LYS A 653 -3.93 -24.94 -27.71
N VAL A 654 -4.98 -24.21 -27.38
CA VAL A 654 -4.95 -23.16 -26.35
C VAL A 654 -6.19 -23.25 -25.45
N GLU A 655 -5.97 -23.22 -24.14
CA GLU A 655 -7.03 -23.21 -23.13
C GLU A 655 -6.75 -22.15 -22.08
N LYS A 656 -7.79 -21.63 -21.42
CA LYS A 656 -7.59 -20.77 -20.25
C LYS A 656 -7.04 -21.60 -19.09
N HIS A 657 -6.09 -21.03 -18.36
CA HIS A 657 -5.52 -21.70 -17.20
C HIS A 657 -6.60 -21.94 -16.13
N PRO A 658 -6.72 -23.16 -15.57
CA PRO A 658 -7.82 -23.52 -14.65
C PRO A 658 -7.84 -22.66 -13.38
N ASP A 659 -6.67 -22.32 -12.86
CA ASP A 659 -6.52 -21.56 -11.61
C ASP A 659 -6.03 -20.11 -11.80
N ALA A 660 -6.10 -19.56 -13.03
CA ALA A 660 -5.61 -18.20 -13.31
C ALA A 660 -6.30 -17.48 -14.48
N ASP A 661 -7.07 -16.44 -14.18
CA ASP A 661 -7.87 -15.68 -15.16
C ASP A 661 -7.05 -14.90 -16.20
N SER A 662 -5.75 -14.71 -15.97
CA SER A 662 -4.87 -13.96 -16.85
C SER A 662 -3.94 -14.82 -17.69
N LEU A 663 -4.00 -16.16 -17.56
CA LEU A 663 -3.05 -17.06 -18.20
C LEU A 663 -3.73 -17.99 -19.22
N TYR A 664 -3.08 -18.18 -20.36
CA TYR A 664 -3.36 -19.29 -21.27
C TYR A 664 -2.40 -20.44 -21.00
N VAL A 665 -2.84 -21.65 -21.33
CA VAL A 665 -2.02 -22.85 -21.43
C VAL A 665 -2.05 -23.28 -22.89
N GLU A 666 -0.91 -23.17 -23.57
CA GLU A 666 -0.76 -23.52 -24.97
C GLU A 666 0.01 -24.84 -25.14
N GLU A 667 -0.42 -25.66 -26.09
CA GLU A 667 0.42 -26.69 -26.68
C GLU A 667 0.96 -26.16 -28.01
N ILE A 668 2.28 -26.05 -28.11
CA ILE A 668 2.93 -25.44 -29.28
C ILE A 668 3.87 -26.46 -29.93
N ASP A 669 3.63 -26.78 -31.19
CA ASP A 669 4.54 -27.56 -32.03
C ASP A 669 5.69 -26.66 -32.49
N ILE A 670 6.92 -27.05 -32.15
CA ILE A 670 8.15 -26.35 -32.51
C ILE A 670 9.08 -27.25 -33.36
N GLY A 671 8.52 -28.25 -34.04
CA GLY A 671 9.25 -29.14 -34.96
C GLY A 671 10.13 -30.20 -34.29
N GLU A 672 9.87 -30.52 -33.02
CA GLU A 672 10.60 -31.54 -32.24
C GLU A 672 9.88 -32.91 -32.19
N GLY A 673 8.78 -33.07 -32.93
CA GLY A 673 7.97 -34.30 -32.96
C GLY A 673 6.95 -34.43 -31.82
N SER A 674 7.01 -33.56 -30.81
CA SER A 674 6.00 -33.40 -29.75
C SER A 674 5.76 -31.92 -29.46
N THR A 675 4.56 -31.56 -29.02
CA THR A 675 4.24 -30.20 -28.58
C THR A 675 4.88 -29.89 -27.23
N ARG A 676 5.20 -28.62 -26.98
CA ARG A 676 5.60 -28.12 -25.66
C ARG A 676 4.45 -27.38 -25.00
N THR A 677 4.28 -27.60 -23.70
CA THR A 677 3.38 -26.79 -22.87
C THR A 677 4.01 -25.43 -22.62
N VAL A 678 3.30 -24.37 -22.99
CA VAL A 678 3.66 -22.98 -22.70
C VAL A 678 2.53 -22.36 -21.87
N VAL A 679 2.90 -21.45 -20.97
CA VAL A 679 1.94 -20.68 -20.19
C VAL A 679 2.21 -19.20 -20.44
N SER A 680 1.25 -18.49 -21.02
CA SER A 680 1.41 -17.08 -21.40
C SER A 680 0.40 -16.16 -20.70
N GLY A 681 0.77 -14.89 -20.50
CA GLY A 681 -0.08 -13.85 -19.90
C GLY A 681 -1.01 -13.14 -20.89
N LEU A 682 -1.43 -13.79 -21.96
CA LEU A 682 -2.05 -13.12 -23.12
C LEU A 682 -3.59 -13.00 -23.06
N VAL A 683 -4.25 -13.55 -22.04
CA VAL A 683 -5.73 -13.59 -21.92
C VAL A 683 -6.40 -12.21 -22.01
N LYS A 684 -5.74 -11.19 -21.47
CA LYS A 684 -6.27 -9.81 -21.45
C LYS A 684 -6.11 -9.07 -22.78
N TYR A 685 -5.28 -9.60 -23.68
CA TYR A 685 -4.80 -8.89 -24.85
C TYR A 685 -5.24 -9.56 -26.15
N ILE A 686 -5.29 -10.89 -26.18
CA ILE A 686 -5.59 -11.67 -27.38
C ILE A 686 -6.73 -12.65 -27.07
N PRO A 687 -7.87 -12.57 -27.78
CA PRO A 687 -8.95 -13.54 -27.65
C PRO A 687 -8.48 -14.97 -27.96
N LEU A 688 -9.12 -15.97 -27.35
CA LEU A 688 -8.70 -17.37 -27.47
C LEU A 688 -8.78 -17.85 -28.92
N GLU A 689 -9.82 -17.45 -29.64
CA GLU A 689 -10.06 -17.72 -31.05
C GLU A 689 -8.96 -17.17 -31.97
N GLU A 690 -8.27 -16.10 -31.56
CA GLU A 690 -7.16 -15.50 -32.32
C GLU A 690 -5.79 -16.11 -31.97
N MET A 691 -5.74 -17.00 -30.98
CA MET A 691 -4.53 -17.72 -30.58
C MET A 691 -4.44 -19.11 -31.22
N GLN A 692 -5.60 -19.77 -31.38
CA GLN A 692 -5.68 -21.14 -31.86
C GLN A 692 -5.17 -21.28 -33.31
N TYR A 693 -4.28 -22.24 -33.58
CA TYR A 693 -3.66 -22.49 -34.90
C TYR A 693 -2.80 -21.36 -35.47
N ARG A 694 -2.38 -20.41 -34.63
CA ARG A 694 -1.51 -19.31 -35.04
C ARG A 694 -0.04 -19.72 -35.03
N LYS A 695 0.74 -19.23 -36.01
CA LYS A 695 2.20 -19.33 -36.00
C LYS A 695 2.80 -18.17 -35.20
N VAL A 696 3.75 -18.45 -34.33
CA VAL A 696 4.36 -17.49 -33.40
C VAL A 696 5.86 -17.72 -33.28
N CYS A 697 6.62 -16.69 -32.92
CA CYS A 697 8.02 -16.86 -32.51
C CYS A 697 8.11 -17.32 -31.04
N VAL A 698 8.83 -18.40 -30.78
CA VAL A 698 8.93 -19.05 -29.46
C VAL A 698 10.38 -19.17 -29.04
N LEU A 699 10.71 -18.74 -27.82
CA LEU A 699 12.03 -18.93 -27.21
C LEU A 699 12.07 -20.28 -26.46
N CYS A 700 12.93 -21.18 -26.92
CA CYS A 700 12.91 -22.60 -26.57
C CYS A 700 13.99 -23.05 -25.57
N ASN A 701 15.02 -22.23 -25.32
CA ASN A 701 16.15 -22.60 -24.47
C ASN A 701 16.19 -21.90 -23.10
N LEU A 702 15.06 -21.35 -22.64
CA LEU A 702 14.90 -20.93 -21.24
C LEU A 702 14.72 -22.14 -20.32
N LYS A 703 15.15 -22.01 -19.05
CA LYS A 703 14.83 -23.00 -18.04
C LYS A 703 13.31 -23.01 -17.80
N PRO A 704 12.65 -24.19 -17.76
CA PRO A 704 11.22 -24.25 -17.54
C PRO A 704 10.79 -23.57 -16.24
N ALA A 705 9.69 -22.82 -16.29
CA ALA A 705 9.15 -22.05 -15.16
C ALA A 705 7.76 -22.55 -14.76
N THR A 706 7.52 -22.74 -13.47
CA THR A 706 6.19 -23.13 -12.97
C THR A 706 5.34 -21.88 -12.75
N MET A 707 4.23 -21.78 -13.47
CA MET A 707 3.26 -20.69 -13.38
C MET A 707 1.94 -21.27 -12.90
N ARG A 708 1.53 -20.90 -11.68
CA ARG A 708 0.25 -21.33 -11.08
C ARG A 708 0.03 -22.85 -11.09
N GLY A 709 1.11 -23.63 -10.95
CA GLY A 709 1.06 -25.09 -10.88
C GLY A 709 1.37 -25.80 -12.20
N ILE A 710 1.33 -25.12 -13.35
CA ILE A 710 1.66 -25.67 -14.66
C ILE A 710 3.07 -25.25 -15.07
N LYS A 711 3.85 -26.18 -15.61
CA LYS A 711 5.23 -25.94 -16.02
C LYS A 711 5.27 -25.45 -17.47
N SER A 712 5.73 -24.22 -17.68
CA SER A 712 5.99 -23.65 -19.00
C SER A 712 7.38 -24.05 -19.48
N HIS A 713 7.47 -24.67 -20.66
CA HIS A 713 8.68 -25.24 -21.24
C HIS A 713 9.30 -24.40 -22.37
N ALA A 714 8.67 -23.28 -22.70
CA ALA A 714 9.15 -22.28 -23.64
C ALA A 714 8.44 -20.95 -23.36
N MET A 715 8.71 -19.92 -24.16
CA MET A 715 8.07 -18.61 -24.02
C MET A 715 7.65 -18.09 -25.39
N VAL A 716 6.39 -17.70 -25.54
CA VAL A 716 5.90 -17.02 -26.74
C VAL A 716 6.37 -15.57 -26.72
N LEU A 717 6.95 -15.09 -27.82
CA LEU A 717 7.42 -13.71 -27.94
C LEU A 717 6.29 -12.78 -28.38
N ALA A 718 6.11 -11.69 -27.65
CA ALA A 718 5.12 -10.67 -27.95
C ALA A 718 5.71 -9.26 -27.83
N ALA A 719 5.28 -8.35 -28.70
CA ALA A 719 5.59 -6.93 -28.58
C ALA A 719 4.55 -6.23 -27.70
N SER A 720 4.99 -5.26 -26.91
CA SER A 720 4.11 -4.34 -26.19
C SER A 720 4.50 -2.89 -26.41
N ASN A 721 3.51 -2.01 -26.41
CA ASN A 721 3.72 -0.57 -26.39
C ASN A 721 4.26 -0.08 -25.02
N ASP A 722 4.74 1.16 -24.97
CA ASP A 722 5.46 1.71 -23.79
C ASP A 722 4.63 1.71 -22.50
N ASP A 723 3.31 1.88 -22.59
CA ASP A 723 2.39 1.86 -21.44
C ASP A 723 1.82 0.45 -21.14
N GLN A 724 2.21 -0.56 -21.93
CA GLN A 724 1.81 -1.97 -21.82
C GLN A 724 0.28 -2.20 -21.89
N THR A 725 -0.45 -1.26 -22.48
CA THR A 725 -1.90 -1.37 -22.67
C THR A 725 -2.26 -2.26 -23.87
N LYS A 726 -1.34 -2.43 -24.82
CA LYS A 726 -1.50 -3.27 -26.01
C LYS A 726 -0.35 -4.27 -26.12
N VAL A 727 -0.69 -5.53 -26.42
CA VAL A 727 0.27 -6.62 -26.63
C VAL A 727 -0.11 -7.38 -27.90
N GLU A 728 0.86 -7.65 -28.77
CA GLU A 728 0.69 -8.39 -30.02
C GLU A 728 1.75 -9.48 -30.16
N LEU A 729 1.37 -10.62 -30.74
CA LEU A 729 2.32 -11.69 -31.02
C LEU A 729 3.34 -11.27 -32.08
N VAL A 730 4.59 -11.73 -31.93
CA VAL A 730 5.57 -11.69 -33.01
C VAL A 730 5.30 -12.85 -33.95
N GLU A 731 4.84 -12.52 -35.15
CA GLU A 731 4.37 -13.48 -36.16
C GLU A 731 5.43 -13.70 -37.24
N PRO A 732 5.80 -14.96 -37.52
CA PRO A 732 6.57 -15.29 -38.71
C PRO A 732 5.68 -15.25 -39.97
N PRO A 733 6.26 -15.13 -41.17
CA PRO A 733 5.50 -15.23 -42.42
C PRO A 733 4.66 -16.51 -42.50
N ALA A 734 3.48 -16.44 -43.13
CA ALA A 734 2.54 -17.56 -43.21
C ALA A 734 3.15 -18.84 -43.80
N SER A 735 4.07 -18.70 -44.76
CA SER A 735 4.81 -19.80 -45.40
C SER A 735 6.05 -20.29 -44.63
N ALA A 736 6.38 -19.70 -43.47
CA ALA A 736 7.50 -20.15 -42.64
C ALA A 736 7.29 -21.58 -42.13
N VAL A 737 8.38 -22.37 -42.06
CA VAL A 737 8.30 -23.78 -41.68
C VAL A 737 8.24 -23.90 -40.16
N VAL A 738 7.34 -24.74 -39.63
CA VAL A 738 7.25 -24.99 -38.17
C VAL A 738 8.53 -25.67 -37.69
N GLY A 739 9.08 -25.17 -36.58
CA GLY A 739 10.36 -25.57 -36.00
C GLY A 739 11.59 -24.93 -36.64
N GLU A 740 11.43 -24.14 -37.69
CA GLU A 740 12.52 -23.37 -38.26
C GLU A 740 13.08 -22.36 -37.24
N ARG A 741 14.41 -22.26 -37.16
CA ARG A 741 15.09 -21.31 -36.30
C ARG A 741 15.04 -19.91 -36.91
N VAL A 742 14.62 -18.94 -36.10
CA VAL A 742 14.70 -17.51 -36.45
C VAL A 742 16.15 -17.06 -36.40
N THR A 743 16.61 -16.44 -37.48
CA THR A 743 17.98 -15.95 -37.65
C THR A 743 18.03 -14.43 -37.64
N PHE A 744 19.21 -13.88 -37.38
CA PHE A 744 19.46 -12.44 -37.33
C PHE A 744 20.61 -12.12 -38.29
N PRO A 745 20.37 -11.42 -39.41
CA PRO A 745 21.43 -11.07 -40.34
C PRO A 745 22.61 -10.37 -39.63
N GLY A 746 23.83 -10.84 -39.87
CA GLY A 746 25.04 -10.34 -39.21
C GLY A 746 25.42 -11.05 -37.90
N TYR A 747 24.57 -11.94 -37.38
CA TYR A 747 24.86 -12.75 -36.19
C TYR A 747 24.91 -14.24 -36.56
N SER A 748 26.06 -14.86 -36.37
CA SER A 748 26.25 -16.31 -36.55
C SER A 748 26.55 -16.99 -35.22
N GLY A 749 26.17 -18.27 -35.09
CA GLY A 749 26.42 -19.07 -33.89
C GLY A 749 25.29 -20.05 -33.57
N GLU A 750 25.64 -21.09 -32.81
CA GLU A 750 24.69 -22.08 -32.30
C GLU A 750 24.03 -21.57 -31.00
N PRO A 751 22.76 -21.92 -30.74
CA PRO A 751 22.11 -21.54 -29.51
C PRO A 751 22.68 -22.33 -28.34
N ASP A 752 22.61 -21.75 -27.15
CA ASP A 752 22.90 -22.50 -25.93
C ASP A 752 21.84 -23.61 -25.76
N GLY A 753 22.23 -24.80 -25.27
CA GLY A 753 21.27 -25.87 -25.01
C GLY A 753 20.21 -25.49 -23.97
N VAL A 754 20.63 -24.87 -22.86
CA VAL A 754 19.76 -24.18 -21.90
C VAL A 754 20.49 -22.92 -21.42
N LEU A 755 19.82 -21.77 -21.45
CA LEU A 755 20.39 -20.50 -21.03
C LEU A 755 20.72 -20.53 -19.53
N ASN A 756 21.98 -20.20 -19.20
CA ASN A 756 22.43 -20.15 -17.82
C ASN A 756 21.90 -18.88 -17.11
N ALA A 757 21.00 -19.07 -16.15
CA ALA A 757 20.38 -17.99 -15.38
C ALA A 757 21.40 -17.05 -14.68
N LYS A 758 22.60 -17.53 -14.32
CA LYS A 758 23.65 -16.68 -13.73
C LYS A 758 24.29 -15.72 -14.74
N SER A 759 24.26 -16.07 -16.02
CA SER A 759 24.84 -15.25 -17.09
C SER A 759 23.90 -14.20 -17.67
N LYS A 760 22.62 -14.20 -17.24
CA LYS A 760 21.57 -13.24 -17.63
C LYS A 760 21.49 -12.96 -19.14
N VAL A 761 21.66 -14.01 -19.96
CA VAL A 761 21.79 -13.90 -21.42
C VAL A 761 20.53 -13.34 -22.04
N TRP A 762 19.37 -13.86 -21.65
CA TRP A 762 18.07 -13.39 -22.12
C TRP A 762 17.89 -11.91 -21.75
N GLU A 763 18.10 -11.54 -20.50
CA GLU A 763 17.89 -10.17 -20.01
C GLU A 763 18.81 -9.16 -20.70
N LYS A 764 20.07 -9.52 -21.00
CA LYS A 764 21.00 -8.65 -21.73
C LYS A 764 20.67 -8.54 -23.22
N VAL A 765 20.07 -9.58 -23.82
CA VAL A 765 19.68 -9.56 -25.25
C VAL A 765 18.32 -8.87 -25.43
N GLN A 766 17.36 -9.14 -24.55
CA GLN A 766 15.97 -8.66 -24.61
C GLN A 766 15.86 -7.14 -24.65
N VAL A 767 16.72 -6.39 -23.94
CA VAL A 767 16.70 -4.91 -23.93
C VAL A 767 16.86 -4.29 -25.32
N ASN A 768 17.40 -5.06 -26.27
CA ASN A 768 17.59 -4.65 -27.66
C ASN A 768 16.59 -5.29 -28.63
N LEU A 769 15.60 -6.09 -28.15
CA LEU A 769 14.54 -6.66 -28.97
C LEU A 769 13.36 -5.68 -29.05
N ARG A 770 13.10 -5.15 -30.24
CA ARG A 770 12.05 -4.15 -30.49
C ARG A 770 11.42 -4.33 -31.85
N THR A 771 10.24 -3.74 -32.05
CA THR A 771 9.68 -3.56 -33.39
C THR A 771 10.12 -2.22 -33.98
N ASP A 772 10.25 -2.11 -35.29
CA ASP A 772 10.54 -0.84 -35.97
C ASP A 772 9.27 -0.10 -36.44
N ALA A 773 9.45 1.00 -37.18
CA ALA A 773 8.35 1.78 -37.74
C ALA A 773 7.55 0.99 -38.79
N GLU A 774 8.18 0.00 -39.43
CA GLU A 774 7.60 -0.91 -40.42
C GLU A 774 7.01 -2.19 -39.80
N LEU A 775 6.88 -2.22 -38.47
CA LEU A 775 6.31 -3.31 -37.66
C LEU A 775 7.14 -4.61 -37.70
N VAL A 776 8.40 -4.54 -38.11
CA VAL A 776 9.32 -5.67 -38.18
C VAL A 776 9.98 -5.89 -36.83
N ALA A 777 9.98 -7.13 -36.34
CA ALA A 777 10.71 -7.50 -35.13
C ALA A 777 12.23 -7.50 -35.40
N LYS A 778 12.99 -6.80 -34.56
CA LYS A 778 14.43 -6.60 -34.68
C LYS A 778 15.17 -6.82 -33.37
N TYR A 779 16.40 -7.31 -33.47
CA TYR A 779 17.44 -7.18 -32.45
C TYR A 779 18.41 -6.10 -32.91
N ARG A 780 18.43 -4.96 -32.21
CA ARG A 780 19.12 -3.74 -32.69
C ARG A 780 18.65 -3.41 -34.11
N ASP A 781 19.54 -3.45 -35.09
CA ASP A 781 19.24 -3.17 -36.50
C ASP A 781 18.95 -4.42 -37.34
N SER A 782 19.04 -5.64 -36.76
CA SER A 782 18.89 -6.91 -37.48
C SER A 782 17.51 -7.53 -37.29
N SER A 783 16.80 -7.79 -38.39
CA SER A 783 15.46 -8.38 -38.38
C SER A 783 15.43 -9.86 -38.01
N PHE A 784 14.37 -10.25 -37.31
CA PHE A 784 14.00 -11.65 -37.10
C PHE A 784 13.64 -12.27 -38.46
N THR A 785 14.49 -13.16 -38.97
CA THR A 785 14.39 -13.67 -40.35
C THR A 785 14.20 -15.19 -40.37
N THR A 786 13.23 -15.65 -41.15
CA THR A 786 13.04 -17.05 -41.57
C THR A 786 13.31 -17.17 -43.07
N SER A 787 13.32 -18.38 -43.61
CA SER A 787 13.46 -18.67 -45.04
C SER A 787 12.30 -18.10 -45.85
N ALA A 788 11.17 -17.80 -45.20
CA ALA A 788 9.98 -17.23 -45.81
C ALA A 788 9.90 -15.70 -45.70
N GLY A 789 10.83 -15.04 -44.98
CA GLY A 789 10.87 -13.59 -44.82
C GLY A 789 11.02 -13.14 -43.36
N VAL A 790 10.70 -11.87 -43.11
CA VAL A 790 10.86 -11.25 -41.77
C VAL A 790 9.63 -11.45 -40.89
N CYS A 791 9.85 -11.58 -39.58
CA CYS A 791 8.78 -11.66 -38.58
C CYS A 791 8.26 -10.26 -38.22
N LYS A 792 6.95 -10.11 -38.04
CA LYS A 792 6.28 -8.83 -37.86
C LYS A 792 5.27 -8.88 -36.73
N VAL A 793 4.79 -7.70 -36.34
CA VAL A 793 3.59 -7.52 -35.50
C VAL A 793 2.50 -6.81 -36.29
N ALA A 794 1.28 -6.80 -35.77
CA ALA A 794 0.12 -6.29 -36.51
C ALA A 794 0.08 -4.76 -36.58
N SER A 795 0.46 -4.06 -35.50
CA SER A 795 0.38 -2.60 -35.44
C SER A 795 1.26 -1.90 -34.39
N ILE A 796 1.95 -2.63 -33.51
CA ILE A 796 2.86 -2.01 -32.52
C ILE A 796 4.18 -1.61 -33.19
N ALA A 797 4.32 -0.33 -33.55
CA ALA A 797 5.58 0.26 -33.98
C ALA A 797 6.44 0.67 -32.77
N CYS A 798 7.77 0.53 -32.87
CA CYS A 798 8.72 0.93 -31.82
C CYS A 798 8.51 0.27 -30.44
N GLY A 799 7.78 -0.85 -30.38
CA GLY A 799 7.45 -1.55 -29.14
C GLY A 799 8.58 -2.46 -28.64
N VAL A 800 8.51 -2.84 -27.37
CA VAL A 800 9.47 -3.76 -26.75
C VAL A 800 8.99 -5.20 -26.90
N ILE A 801 9.87 -6.10 -27.36
CA ILE A 801 9.58 -7.53 -27.50
C ILE A 801 10.03 -8.27 -26.23
N ARG A 802 9.17 -9.12 -25.70
CA ARG A 802 9.40 -9.88 -24.47
C ARG A 802 8.77 -11.26 -24.48
#